data_AF-A0A120K231-F1
#
_entry.id   AF-A0A120K231-F1
#
_cell.length_a   1.000
_cell.length_b   1.000
_cell.length_c   1.000
_cell.angle_alpha   90.00
_cell.angle_beta   90.00
_cell.angle_gamma   90.00
#
_symmetry.space_group_name_H-M   'P 1'
#
loop_
_entity.id
_entity.type
_entity.pdbx_description
1 polymer ?
#
loop_
_entity_poly.entity_id
_entity_poly.type
_entity_poly.pdbx_seq_one_letter_code
_entity_poly.pdbx_strand_id
1 'polypeptide(L)'
;MGPDGYLRRWYSLFRRMNIRNSTSKMKEKPANGGSDGIHTAIIRRSRAKRKLNMLTIFGLICIIIITISNFVTNFRGSDAPMCKSIYMYPSYAKIDGFDTRHSRLARKYHLYLYREQQKDRDPILGSDIQLDGIPVLFIPGNAGSYRQVRSIAAASANLYFGDDKHKITNDKAKNLDFFTADFNEDFTAFHGRTMLDQAEYCNDAIRYILSLYSRSSSYKTSMEPLPASVIVIGHSMGGIVARVMTTLKNHDEGSINSIITMSSPHSTSPVTFDGEILKIYERINSYWRAQFQDKDSYYSKHMSIISITGGVLDTVLPADYTSIESIVPYENGFTTYTTTIPRVWTPIDHLAIVWCDQLRKVIAALLTEMVDYSTPYKTHSLEKRIELSKRYLLSGITDASSQDLLVRLFESKTAVGVDFTHESRSIDSSGSLIINATTYHDASKYTVFRINSHKEQKTFSILTNLDNPDILACKEGSSNKNDSTDENGTTTTCKSISNYLNIIPASFADSDTLESEVAIYKYMQLNATVVAKFDTIVVAKPEKYEPNDSSFLIAELTSQQSTYTYNISLFKMPFTGLKFRHDSTVGPLVPTVRLPKQISSLIAYSLTSTYSSGQKMFQPFLSQSIIQPFETKWHLNLSEPVDITFHNEAPFVPFSSNHDSSLLLTIFAPPYTDMEFKLTINWLMTMKLLFLRYRLAIVSLPIALVALNLAYQFYHYNKGGEFISFDTSLGLLVYNHWKKILLVKCLLTPLVTIAFVQKLLFLLDPAGMDNPLLLHEKGIVSSIYYLGIREIFMLWLGPMFFPMALLVVRLVYGIIKLLEFAFSKSYGVLLLLLSRFNIFRRYIAAEEHRKFKLRQLFGICFMTAGVIFYIPYQFAFVLISLVQLVTCLKLALPTKSTKEHNNLKNYNRSILMMFIFLLPIHIPIVIVFFHNLAIRWETPFNSHHNFLAVLPLLLLVTSNSGLNMPRSYSNEKYVGKVTIFSFIYLSLYSIIFGIRNIYWLYHLFVTISGWLYFTTLNISLHDD
;
A
#
# COMPACT_ATOMS: atom_id res chain seq x y z
N MET A 1 -34.94 32.76 -9.18
CA MET A 1 -34.73 32.23 -10.55
C MET A 1 -34.58 30.72 -10.45
N GLY A 2 -35.54 29.97 -11.00
CA GLY A 2 -35.81 28.57 -10.63
C GLY A 2 -34.94 27.48 -11.30
N PRO A 3 -35.06 26.22 -10.83
CA PRO A 3 -34.14 25.11 -11.12
C PRO A 3 -34.26 24.51 -12.54
N ASP A 4 -35.25 24.94 -13.33
CA ASP A 4 -35.55 24.37 -14.65
C ASP A 4 -34.59 24.77 -15.78
N GLY A 5 -33.75 25.80 -15.54
CA GLY A 5 -32.81 26.30 -16.55
C GLY A 5 -31.66 25.33 -16.89
N TYR A 6 -31.24 24.52 -15.93
CA TYR A 6 -30.09 23.63 -16.10
C TYR A 6 -30.45 22.29 -16.77
N LEU A 7 -31.66 21.76 -16.51
CA LEU A 7 -32.18 20.55 -17.16
C LEU A 7 -32.39 20.74 -18.68
N ARG A 8 -32.87 21.93 -19.11
CA ARG A 8 -33.05 22.23 -20.54
C ARG A 8 -31.73 22.36 -21.31
N ARG A 9 -30.65 22.83 -20.65
CA ARG A 9 -29.32 22.94 -21.26
C ARG A 9 -28.62 21.58 -21.42
N TRP A 10 -28.82 20.66 -20.47
CA TRP A 10 -28.40 19.26 -20.62
C TRP A 10 -29.20 18.51 -21.69
N TYR A 11 -30.51 18.77 -21.80
CA TYR A 11 -31.36 18.20 -22.85
C TYR A 11 -30.93 18.68 -24.25
N SER A 12 -30.47 19.92 -24.40
CA SER A 12 -30.01 20.45 -25.70
C SER A 12 -28.62 19.95 -26.10
N LEU A 13 -27.73 19.66 -25.13
CA LEU A 13 -26.42 19.05 -25.37
C LEU A 13 -26.53 17.57 -25.74
N PHE A 14 -27.43 16.81 -25.10
CA PHE A 14 -27.72 15.42 -25.49
C PHE A 14 -28.44 15.31 -26.86
N ARG A 15 -29.25 16.31 -27.24
CA ARG A 15 -29.88 16.35 -28.57
C ARG A 15 -28.87 16.58 -29.70
N ARG A 16 -27.70 17.16 -29.43
CA ARG A 16 -26.59 17.33 -30.40
C ARG A 16 -25.64 16.13 -30.47
N MET A 17 -25.61 15.25 -29.45
CA MET A 17 -24.98 13.93 -29.54
C MET A 17 -25.89 12.85 -30.16
N ASN A 18 -27.09 13.24 -30.61
CA ASN A 18 -27.95 12.36 -31.38
C ASN A 18 -27.31 12.15 -32.77
N ILE A 19 -26.73 10.97 -32.92
CA ILE A 19 -26.12 10.39 -34.11
C ILE A 19 -26.94 10.77 -35.35
N ARG A 20 -26.24 11.37 -36.33
CA ARG A 20 -26.70 11.56 -37.71
C ARG A 20 -27.51 10.34 -38.16
N ASN A 21 -28.77 10.61 -38.52
CA ASN A 21 -29.68 9.70 -39.20
C ASN A 21 -28.96 8.93 -40.32
N SER A 22 -28.85 7.62 -40.15
CA SER A 22 -28.88 6.66 -41.25
C SER A 22 -30.22 5.94 -41.15
N THR A 23 -31.27 6.65 -41.52
CA THR A 23 -32.57 6.07 -41.82
C THR A 23 -32.54 5.62 -43.28
N SER A 24 -32.20 4.36 -43.56
CA SER A 24 -32.75 3.72 -44.75
C SER A 24 -34.22 3.41 -44.44
N LYS A 25 -35.11 4.16 -45.09
CA LYS A 25 -36.55 3.87 -45.12
C LYS A 25 -36.73 2.41 -45.59
N MET A 26 -37.17 1.52 -44.71
CA MET A 26 -37.89 0.32 -45.13
C MET A 26 -39.38 0.61 -44.96
N LYS A 27 -40.04 0.87 -46.09
CA LYS A 27 -41.49 0.78 -46.22
C LYS A 27 -41.90 -0.63 -45.80
N GLU A 28 -42.85 -0.72 -44.87
CA GLU A 28 -43.62 -1.93 -44.63
C GLU A 28 -44.30 -2.35 -45.95
N LYS A 29 -43.97 -3.55 -46.42
CA LYS A 29 -44.87 -4.36 -47.26
C LYS A 29 -45.35 -5.52 -46.38
N PRO A 30 -46.62 -5.96 -46.51
CA PRO A 30 -47.19 -6.97 -45.65
C PRO A 30 -46.55 -8.34 -45.92
N ALA A 31 -46.65 -9.18 -44.89
CA ALA A 31 -46.02 -10.47 -44.72
C ALA A 31 -46.13 -11.43 -45.93
N ASN A 32 -44.99 -12.02 -46.31
CA ASN A 32 -44.90 -13.36 -46.87
C ASN A 32 -43.48 -13.92 -46.58
N GLY A 33 -43.40 -15.09 -45.92
CA GLY A 33 -42.18 -15.89 -45.78
C GLY A 33 -41.51 -15.91 -44.39
N GLY A 34 -41.93 -16.82 -43.51
CA GLY A 34 -41.39 -16.99 -42.15
C GLY A 34 -39.99 -17.63 -42.03
N SER A 35 -39.29 -17.97 -43.13
CA SER A 35 -37.99 -18.65 -43.09
C SER A 35 -36.77 -17.72 -43.04
N ASP A 36 -36.82 -16.56 -43.73
CA ASP A 36 -35.66 -15.66 -43.89
C ASP A 36 -35.31 -14.88 -42.62
N GLY A 37 -36.31 -14.51 -41.83
CA GLY A 37 -36.13 -13.84 -40.52
C GLY A 37 -35.52 -14.74 -39.45
N ILE A 38 -35.85 -16.04 -39.48
CA ILE A 38 -35.32 -17.04 -38.53
C ILE A 38 -33.86 -17.35 -38.88
N HIS A 39 -33.54 -17.52 -40.17
CA HIS A 39 -32.17 -17.71 -40.64
C HIS A 39 -31.25 -16.54 -40.27
N THR A 40 -31.69 -15.30 -40.46
CA THR A 40 -30.90 -14.11 -40.07
C THR A 40 -30.70 -13.99 -38.55
N ALA A 41 -31.72 -14.33 -37.75
CA ALA A 41 -31.59 -14.35 -36.29
C ALA A 41 -30.63 -15.43 -35.78
N ILE A 42 -30.64 -16.62 -36.37
CA ILE A 42 -29.72 -17.73 -36.04
C ILE A 42 -28.28 -17.37 -36.41
N ILE A 43 -28.06 -16.82 -37.61
CA ILE A 43 -26.73 -16.36 -38.06
C ILE A 43 -26.20 -15.27 -37.12
N ARG A 44 -27.05 -14.32 -36.71
CA ARG A 44 -26.67 -13.26 -35.76
C ARG A 44 -26.28 -13.83 -34.40
N ARG A 45 -27.05 -14.77 -33.85
CA ARG A 45 -26.73 -15.45 -32.58
C ARG A 45 -25.42 -16.25 -32.66
N SER A 46 -25.19 -16.94 -33.78
CA SER A 46 -23.94 -17.66 -34.04
C SER A 46 -22.72 -16.72 -34.09
N ARG A 47 -22.82 -15.61 -34.83
CA ARG A 47 -21.76 -14.58 -34.90
C ARG A 47 -21.50 -13.93 -33.55
N ALA A 48 -22.54 -13.66 -32.77
CA ALA A 48 -22.42 -13.10 -31.42
C ALA A 48 -21.68 -14.06 -30.48
N LYS A 49 -22.02 -15.36 -30.51
CA LYS A 49 -21.33 -16.40 -29.74
C LYS A 49 -19.85 -16.52 -30.13
N ARG A 50 -19.54 -16.48 -31.43
CA ARG A 50 -18.15 -16.52 -31.92
C ARG A 50 -17.34 -15.33 -31.41
N LYS A 51 -17.89 -14.11 -31.44
CA LYS A 51 -17.22 -12.90 -30.93
C LYS A 51 -17.04 -12.94 -29.41
N LEU A 52 -18.06 -13.38 -28.67
CA LEU A 52 -17.97 -13.58 -27.22
C LEU A 52 -16.85 -14.56 -26.88
N ASN A 53 -16.79 -15.71 -27.55
CA ASN A 53 -15.75 -16.72 -27.37
C ASN A 53 -14.35 -16.15 -27.65
N MET A 54 -14.17 -15.38 -28.72
CA MET A 54 -12.89 -14.74 -29.05
C MET A 54 -12.39 -13.82 -27.92
N LEU A 55 -13.25 -12.94 -27.40
CA LEU A 55 -12.86 -12.04 -26.31
C LEU A 55 -12.61 -12.77 -24.99
N THR A 56 -13.36 -13.84 -24.72
CA THR A 56 -13.12 -14.65 -23.51
C THR A 56 -11.83 -15.45 -23.61
N ILE A 57 -11.45 -15.93 -24.79
CA ILE A 57 -10.14 -16.58 -25.04
C ILE A 57 -9.02 -15.57 -24.85
N PHE A 58 -9.17 -14.36 -25.37
CA PHE A 58 -8.19 -13.30 -25.12
C PHE A 58 -8.06 -12.97 -23.63
N GLY A 59 -9.18 -12.86 -22.90
CA GLY A 59 -9.19 -12.70 -21.45
C GLY A 59 -8.48 -13.85 -20.72
N LEU A 60 -8.66 -15.08 -21.20
CA LEU A 60 -7.97 -16.27 -20.66
C LEU A 60 -6.46 -16.19 -20.88
N ILE A 61 -6.03 -15.79 -22.08
CA ILE A 61 -4.61 -15.58 -22.39
C ILE A 61 -4.02 -14.51 -21.46
N CYS A 62 -4.70 -13.38 -21.25
CA CYS A 62 -4.23 -12.35 -20.33
C CYS A 62 -4.08 -12.86 -18.89
N ILE A 63 -5.09 -13.59 -18.36
CA ILE A 63 -5.00 -14.17 -17.02
C ILE A 63 -3.86 -15.19 -16.96
N ILE A 64 -3.72 -16.08 -17.95
CA ILE A 64 -2.63 -17.07 -18.01
C ILE A 64 -1.27 -16.38 -18.03
N ILE A 65 -1.08 -15.33 -18.84
CA ILE A 65 0.16 -14.57 -18.87
C ILE A 65 0.47 -13.99 -17.49
N ILE A 66 -0.49 -13.32 -16.84
CA ILE A 66 -0.30 -12.75 -15.50
C ILE A 66 0.05 -13.84 -14.48
N THR A 67 -0.66 -14.96 -14.50
CA THR A 67 -0.42 -16.09 -13.60
C THR A 67 0.96 -16.71 -13.84
N ILE A 68 1.33 -16.99 -15.09
CA ILE A 68 2.66 -17.52 -15.45
C ILE A 68 3.75 -16.53 -15.04
N SER A 69 3.58 -15.24 -15.31
CA SER A 69 4.53 -14.20 -14.86
C SER A 69 4.72 -14.28 -13.36
N ASN A 70 3.64 -14.40 -12.57
CA ASN A 70 3.73 -14.47 -11.11
C ASN A 70 4.48 -15.71 -10.60
N PHE A 71 4.30 -16.87 -11.24
CA PHE A 71 4.98 -18.12 -10.86
C PHE A 71 6.41 -18.26 -11.38
N VAL A 72 6.71 -17.74 -12.58
CA VAL A 72 8.03 -17.89 -13.22
C VAL A 72 9.00 -16.79 -12.81
N THR A 73 8.50 -15.58 -12.52
CA THR A 73 9.39 -14.49 -12.08
C THR A 73 9.55 -14.46 -10.58
N ASN A 74 10.71 -14.91 -10.12
CA ASN A 74 11.17 -14.65 -8.78
C ASN A 74 11.83 -13.27 -8.71
N PHE A 75 11.70 -12.61 -7.58
CA PHE A 75 12.49 -11.42 -7.31
C PHE A 75 13.96 -11.84 -7.10
N ARG A 76 14.89 -11.08 -7.69
CA ARG A 76 16.33 -11.37 -7.69
C ARG A 76 17.11 -10.10 -7.32
N GLY A 77 18.40 -10.25 -7.04
CA GLY A 77 19.29 -9.14 -6.70
C GLY A 77 18.74 -8.38 -5.49
N SER A 78 18.63 -7.05 -5.62
CA SER A 78 18.17 -6.19 -4.53
C SER A 78 16.73 -6.42 -4.09
N ASP A 79 15.91 -7.12 -4.89
CA ASP A 79 14.54 -7.47 -4.53
C ASP A 79 14.41 -8.88 -3.93
N ALA A 80 15.52 -9.61 -3.75
CA ALA A 80 15.52 -10.97 -3.20
C ALA A 80 15.19 -10.98 -1.69
N PRO A 81 14.47 -12.00 -1.19
CA PRO A 81 14.21 -12.18 0.24
C PRO A 81 15.47 -12.64 0.97
N MET A 82 16.15 -11.73 1.67
CA MET A 82 17.42 -12.04 2.38
C MET A 82 17.31 -11.91 3.89
N CYS A 83 16.09 -11.93 4.41
CA CYS A 83 15.84 -11.81 5.82
C CYS A 83 16.30 -13.05 6.61
N LYS A 84 17.11 -12.86 7.66
CA LYS A 84 17.62 -13.97 8.47
C LYS A 84 16.66 -14.34 9.60
N SER A 85 16.48 -15.64 9.80
CA SER A 85 15.77 -16.23 10.94
C SER A 85 16.52 -16.02 12.25
N ILE A 86 15.80 -16.05 13.37
CA ILE A 86 16.36 -15.74 14.70
C ILE A 86 15.85 -16.71 15.77
N TYR A 87 16.60 -16.77 16.87
CA TYR A 87 16.22 -17.46 18.10
C TYR A 87 16.12 -16.46 19.25
N MET A 88 15.26 -16.76 20.21
CA MET A 88 14.93 -15.91 21.37
C MET A 88 14.30 -16.78 22.46
N TYR A 89 14.28 -16.27 23.70
CA TYR A 89 13.71 -16.93 24.86
C TYR A 89 12.63 -16.06 25.50
N PRO A 90 11.43 -15.97 24.88
CA PRO A 90 10.41 -15.02 25.28
C PRO A 90 9.68 -15.49 26.55
N SER A 91 9.44 -14.57 27.47
CA SER A 91 8.54 -14.73 28.61
C SER A 91 7.52 -13.60 28.61
N TYR A 92 6.27 -13.91 28.98
CA TYR A 92 5.17 -12.95 28.99
C TYR A 92 4.49 -12.96 30.35
N ALA A 93 4.47 -11.82 31.02
CA ALA A 93 3.71 -11.61 32.24
C ALA A 93 2.39 -10.91 31.90
N LYS A 94 1.26 -11.56 32.17
CA LYS A 94 -0.06 -10.94 32.00
C LYS A 94 -0.29 -9.90 33.10
N ILE A 95 -0.76 -8.73 32.73
CA ILE A 95 -1.03 -7.62 33.66
C ILE A 95 -2.48 -7.74 34.17
N ASP A 96 -2.72 -8.65 35.11
CA ASP A 96 -4.07 -8.94 35.61
C ASP A 96 -4.72 -7.76 36.37
N GLY A 97 -3.93 -6.80 36.86
CA GLY A 97 -4.45 -5.58 37.49
C GLY A 97 -5.13 -4.61 36.52
N PHE A 98 -4.89 -4.73 35.21
CA PHE A 98 -5.57 -3.92 34.19
C PHE A 98 -6.92 -4.55 33.83
N ASP A 99 -7.87 -4.41 34.75
CA ASP A 99 -9.20 -5.01 34.66
C ASP A 99 -10.31 -4.01 34.29
N THR A 100 -11.57 -4.41 34.46
CA THR A 100 -12.75 -3.60 34.12
C THR A 100 -12.88 -2.29 34.88
N ARG A 101 -12.13 -2.10 35.98
CA ARG A 101 -12.05 -0.82 36.70
C ARG A 101 -11.31 0.24 35.90
N HIS A 102 -10.39 -0.19 35.03
CA HIS A 102 -9.53 0.70 34.23
C HIS A 102 -9.99 0.82 32.79
N SER A 103 -10.51 -0.27 32.19
CA SER A 103 -11.08 -0.21 30.84
C SER A 103 -12.27 -1.15 30.70
N ARG A 104 -13.36 -0.67 30.10
CA ARG A 104 -14.53 -1.51 29.76
C ARG A 104 -14.16 -2.68 28.84
N LEU A 105 -13.07 -2.55 28.09
CA LEU A 105 -12.58 -3.53 27.13
C LEU A 105 -11.64 -4.58 27.75
N ALA A 106 -11.30 -4.50 29.03
CA ALA A 106 -10.40 -5.44 29.71
C ALA A 106 -10.95 -6.88 29.83
N ARG A 107 -12.26 -7.10 29.60
CA ARG A 107 -12.84 -8.44 29.43
C ARG A 107 -12.53 -9.03 28.04
N LYS A 108 -12.35 -8.18 27.04
CA LYS A 108 -12.12 -8.54 25.65
C LYS A 108 -10.65 -8.60 25.30
N TYR A 109 -9.86 -7.67 25.83
CA TYR A 109 -8.45 -7.47 25.49
C TYR A 109 -7.57 -7.63 26.72
N HIS A 110 -6.31 -7.97 26.48
CA HIS A 110 -5.33 -8.19 27.55
C HIS A 110 -4.06 -7.38 27.29
N LEU A 111 -3.29 -7.16 28.34
CA LEU A 111 -2.02 -6.46 28.30
C LEU A 111 -0.96 -7.38 28.89
N TYR A 112 0.15 -7.54 28.17
CA TYR A 112 1.28 -8.34 28.63
C TYR A 112 2.53 -7.48 28.71
N LEU A 113 3.40 -7.79 29.67
CA LEU A 113 4.77 -7.33 29.74
C LEU A 113 5.69 -8.44 29.20
N TYR A 114 6.50 -8.11 28.21
CA TYR A 114 7.53 -8.99 27.68
C TYR A 114 8.79 -8.96 28.55
N ARG A 115 9.40 -10.13 28.77
CA ARG A 115 10.71 -10.29 29.41
C ARG A 115 11.53 -11.32 28.62
N GLU A 116 12.76 -10.98 28.27
CA GLU A 116 13.71 -11.94 27.71
C GLU A 116 14.33 -12.76 28.85
N GLN A 117 14.15 -14.07 28.81
CA GLN A 117 14.69 -14.97 29.83
C GLN A 117 16.21 -14.83 29.92
N GLN A 118 16.77 -14.97 31.14
CA GLN A 118 18.20 -14.84 31.44
C GLN A 118 18.79 -13.43 31.22
N LYS A 119 18.01 -12.45 30.75
CA LYS A 119 18.44 -11.07 30.54
C LYS A 119 17.67 -10.11 31.43
N ASP A 120 16.35 -10.08 31.28
CA ASP A 120 15.51 -9.24 32.11
C ASP A 120 15.30 -9.87 33.49
N ARG A 121 15.07 -9.01 34.49
CA ARG A 121 14.72 -9.43 35.85
C ARG A 121 13.32 -9.99 35.91
N ASP A 122 13.08 -10.84 36.91
CA ASP A 122 11.74 -11.33 37.20
C ASP A 122 10.78 -10.16 37.46
N PRO A 123 9.65 -10.09 36.75
CA PRO A 123 8.76 -8.93 36.81
C PRO A 123 7.95 -8.84 38.10
N ILE A 124 7.99 -9.85 38.97
CA ILE A 124 7.17 -9.92 40.18
C ILE A 124 8.09 -10.14 41.38
N LEU A 125 8.03 -9.21 42.34
CA LEU A 125 8.62 -9.38 43.67
C LEU A 125 7.50 -9.26 44.71
N GLY A 126 7.08 -10.40 45.27
CA GLY A 126 5.89 -10.45 46.14
C GLY A 126 4.61 -10.13 45.35
N SER A 127 3.92 -9.04 45.72
CA SER A 127 2.74 -8.52 45.03
C SER A 127 3.04 -7.39 44.03
N ASP A 128 4.29 -6.90 43.99
CA ASP A 128 4.64 -5.68 43.26
C ASP A 128 5.32 -5.99 41.93
N ILE A 129 4.83 -5.35 40.87
CA ILE A 129 5.48 -5.41 39.55
C ILE A 129 6.79 -4.61 39.58
N GLN A 130 7.87 -5.23 39.11
CA GLN A 130 9.18 -4.61 39.01
C GLN A 130 9.39 -4.06 37.60
N LEU A 131 9.44 -2.73 37.53
CA LEU A 131 9.71 -1.95 36.33
C LEU A 131 10.89 -1.03 36.60
N ASP A 132 11.88 -1.05 35.72
CA ASP A 132 13.08 -0.22 35.79
C ASP A 132 13.48 0.36 34.43
N GLY A 133 12.82 0.01 33.32
CA GLY A 133 13.14 0.49 31.99
C GLY A 133 12.29 1.69 31.52
N ILE A 134 12.42 2.01 30.24
CA ILE A 134 11.60 2.98 29.53
C ILE A 134 10.36 2.28 28.95
N PRO A 135 9.13 2.80 29.18
CA PRO A 135 7.93 2.12 28.72
C PRO A 135 7.78 2.20 27.19
N VAL A 136 7.57 1.02 26.59
CA VAL A 136 7.23 0.86 25.17
C VAL A 136 5.92 0.09 25.06
N LEU A 137 4.97 0.56 24.25
CA LEU A 137 3.75 -0.17 23.92
C LEU A 137 3.78 -0.66 22.47
N PHE A 138 3.74 -1.96 22.29
CA PHE A 138 3.56 -2.60 20.99
C PHE A 138 2.07 -2.88 20.70
N ILE A 139 1.65 -2.52 19.49
CA ILE A 139 0.28 -2.69 18.98
C ILE A 139 0.34 -3.63 17.76
N PRO A 140 -0.21 -4.86 17.86
CA PRO A 140 -0.17 -5.83 16.77
C PRO A 140 -1.08 -5.46 15.59
N GLY A 141 -0.87 -6.15 14.48
CA GLY A 141 -1.64 -5.98 13.24
C GLY A 141 -3.03 -6.63 13.24
N ASN A 142 -3.67 -6.63 12.06
CA ASN A 142 -4.95 -7.30 11.85
C ASN A 142 -4.82 -8.82 12.06
N ALA A 143 -5.66 -9.38 12.94
CA ALA A 143 -5.53 -10.77 13.41
C ALA A 143 -4.13 -11.10 13.93
N GLY A 144 -3.42 -10.09 14.44
CA GLY A 144 -2.08 -10.21 15.00
C GLY A 144 -2.11 -10.62 16.46
N SER A 145 -1.08 -11.35 16.87
CA SER A 145 -0.86 -11.74 18.26
C SER A 145 0.07 -10.77 18.97
N TYR A 146 -0.14 -10.56 20.27
CA TYR A 146 0.77 -9.85 21.16
C TYR A 146 2.22 -10.35 21.08
N ARG A 147 2.42 -11.60 20.62
CA ARG A 147 3.72 -12.23 20.45
C ARG A 147 4.58 -11.59 19.37
N GLN A 148 4.03 -10.82 18.44
CA GLN A 148 4.79 -10.20 17.35
C GLN A 148 5.94 -9.28 17.82
N VAL A 149 5.83 -8.70 19.02
CA VAL A 149 6.87 -7.81 19.61
C VAL A 149 8.19 -8.52 19.93
N ARG A 150 8.15 -9.84 20.13
CA ARG A 150 9.20 -10.63 20.78
C ARG A 150 10.60 -10.44 20.20
N SER A 151 10.72 -10.35 18.88
CA SER A 151 12.02 -10.27 18.22
C SER A 151 12.71 -8.92 18.46
N ILE A 152 11.94 -7.83 18.47
CA ILE A 152 12.43 -6.47 18.73
C ILE A 152 12.74 -6.30 20.22
N ALA A 153 11.86 -6.80 21.10
CA ALA A 153 12.08 -6.76 22.53
C ALA A 153 13.31 -7.57 22.95
N ALA A 154 13.46 -8.81 22.44
CA ALA A 154 14.65 -9.63 22.63
C ALA A 154 15.92 -8.96 22.10
N ALA A 155 15.87 -8.31 20.94
CA ALA A 155 17.02 -7.58 20.39
C ALA A 155 17.44 -6.43 21.32
N SER A 156 16.47 -5.71 21.87
CA SER A 156 16.70 -4.57 22.78
C SER A 156 17.28 -5.03 24.12
N ALA A 157 16.75 -6.10 24.71
CA ALA A 157 17.27 -6.69 25.94
C ALA A 157 18.70 -7.22 25.75
N ASN A 158 18.97 -7.93 24.65
CA ASN A 158 20.30 -8.44 24.34
C ASN A 158 21.32 -7.31 24.07
N LEU A 159 20.90 -6.21 23.45
CA LEU A 159 21.77 -5.05 23.24
C LEU A 159 22.15 -4.37 24.56
N TYR A 160 21.19 -4.21 25.48
CA TYR A 160 21.43 -3.47 26.73
C TYR A 160 22.11 -4.31 27.83
N PHE A 161 21.72 -5.58 27.98
CA PHE A 161 22.23 -6.49 29.02
C PHE A 161 23.29 -7.48 28.54
N GLY A 162 23.53 -7.55 27.23
CA GLY A 162 24.53 -8.45 26.64
C GLY A 162 25.88 -7.78 26.36
N ASP A 163 26.74 -8.52 25.66
CA ASP A 163 28.11 -8.09 25.35
C ASP A 163 28.15 -6.86 24.43
N ASP A 164 27.08 -6.64 23.66
CA ASP A 164 26.93 -5.53 22.72
C ASP A 164 26.64 -4.16 23.37
N LYS A 165 26.56 -4.09 24.71
CA LYS A 165 26.29 -2.82 25.43
C LYS A 165 27.28 -1.71 25.08
N HIS A 166 28.54 -2.05 24.81
CA HIS A 166 29.59 -1.09 24.40
C HIS A 166 29.30 -0.37 23.07
N LYS A 167 28.34 -0.88 22.26
CA LYS A 167 27.90 -0.25 21.01
C LYS A 167 26.91 0.89 21.22
N ILE A 168 26.34 1.01 22.42
CA ILE A 168 25.42 2.10 22.78
C ILE A 168 26.25 3.35 23.04
N THR A 169 26.01 4.40 22.26
CA THR A 169 26.73 5.68 22.37
C THR A 169 26.04 6.67 23.31
N ASN A 170 24.76 6.45 23.60
CA ASN A 170 23.98 7.30 24.49
C ASN A 170 24.23 6.96 25.96
N ASP A 171 24.94 7.85 26.67
CA ASP A 171 25.21 7.73 28.12
C ASP A 171 23.92 7.75 28.97
N LYS A 172 22.82 8.29 28.43
CA LYS A 172 21.51 8.33 29.08
C LYS A 172 20.58 7.19 28.63
N ALA A 173 21.14 6.17 27.99
CA ALA A 173 20.38 4.99 27.58
C ALA A 173 19.96 4.14 28.78
N LYS A 174 18.82 3.48 28.65
CA LYS A 174 18.28 2.55 29.64
C LYS A 174 17.60 1.36 28.95
N ASN A 175 17.41 0.26 29.68
CA ASN A 175 16.61 -0.87 29.18
C ASN A 175 15.18 -0.42 28.86
N LEU A 176 14.51 -1.19 28.01
CA LEU A 176 13.15 -0.90 27.53
C LEU A 176 12.17 -1.94 28.11
N ASP A 177 11.11 -1.48 28.75
CA ASP A 177 10.02 -2.33 29.23
C ASP A 177 8.93 -2.43 28.15
N PHE A 178 8.91 -3.53 27.42
CA PHE A 178 7.97 -3.77 26.33
C PHE A 178 6.63 -4.30 26.85
N PHE A 179 5.62 -3.45 26.84
CA PHE A 179 4.22 -3.84 26.95
C PHE A 179 3.66 -4.16 25.56
N THR A 180 2.77 -5.14 25.48
CA THR A 180 2.14 -5.55 24.23
C THR A 180 0.66 -5.80 24.43
N ALA A 181 -0.15 -5.20 23.55
CA ALA A 181 -1.60 -5.38 23.56
C ALA A 181 -1.98 -6.72 22.92
N ASP A 182 -2.90 -7.44 23.55
CA ASP A 182 -3.51 -8.64 23.01
C ASP A 182 -4.98 -8.36 22.68
N PHE A 183 -5.27 -8.35 21.38
CA PHE A 183 -6.62 -8.11 20.87
C PHE A 183 -7.40 -9.39 20.57
N ASN A 184 -6.95 -10.55 21.07
CA ASN A 184 -7.54 -11.85 20.74
C ASN A 184 -7.67 -12.08 19.22
N GLU A 185 -6.65 -11.66 18.48
CA GLU A 185 -6.57 -11.78 17.02
C GLU A 185 -7.78 -11.16 16.28
N ASP A 186 -8.31 -10.06 16.82
CA ASP A 186 -9.40 -9.32 16.19
C ASP A 186 -9.06 -8.79 14.78
N PHE A 187 -10.07 -8.77 13.92
CA PHE A 187 -9.97 -8.41 12.51
C PHE A 187 -10.11 -6.89 12.25
N THR A 188 -9.14 -6.09 12.69
CA THR A 188 -9.13 -4.61 12.56
C THR A 188 -9.24 -4.09 11.13
N ALA A 189 -8.74 -4.81 10.12
CA ALA A 189 -8.73 -4.36 8.73
C ALA A 189 -10.11 -4.41 8.05
N PHE A 190 -11.06 -5.14 8.61
CA PHE A 190 -12.38 -5.39 8.00
C PHE A 190 -13.53 -4.67 8.70
N HIS A 191 -13.29 -4.05 9.86
CA HIS A 191 -14.36 -3.42 10.65
C HIS A 191 -13.88 -2.17 11.41
N GLY A 192 -14.46 -1.02 11.11
CA GLY A 192 -14.04 0.28 11.64
C GLY A 192 -14.23 0.43 13.16
N ARG A 193 -15.32 -0.13 13.71
CA ARG A 193 -15.56 -0.03 15.16
C ARG A 193 -14.53 -0.81 15.98
N THR A 194 -14.05 -1.96 15.49
CA THR A 194 -12.98 -2.73 16.13
C THR A 194 -11.71 -1.88 16.27
N MET A 195 -11.37 -1.07 15.27
CA MET A 195 -10.22 -0.17 15.32
C MET A 195 -10.36 0.91 16.42
N LEU A 196 -11.56 1.48 16.57
CA LEU A 196 -11.84 2.45 17.63
C LEU A 196 -11.76 1.82 19.03
N ASP A 197 -12.29 0.60 19.20
CA ASP A 197 -12.21 -0.11 20.48
C ASP A 197 -10.74 -0.44 20.83
N GLN A 198 -9.93 -0.92 19.87
CA GLN A 198 -8.49 -1.15 20.08
C GLN A 198 -7.76 0.13 20.48
N ALA A 199 -8.05 1.26 19.81
CA ALA A 199 -7.45 2.55 20.14
C ALA A 199 -7.87 3.05 21.54
N GLU A 200 -9.14 2.90 21.90
CA GLU A 200 -9.65 3.26 23.23
C GLU A 200 -8.92 2.44 24.32
N TYR A 201 -8.84 1.12 24.14
CA TYR A 201 -8.16 0.24 25.07
C TYR A 201 -6.66 0.57 25.21
N CYS A 202 -5.96 0.86 24.12
CA CYS A 202 -4.55 1.22 24.17
C CYS A 202 -4.30 2.55 24.89
N ASN A 203 -5.18 3.53 24.75
CA ASN A 203 -5.10 4.78 25.52
C ASN A 203 -5.28 4.52 27.03
N ASP A 204 -6.26 3.70 27.41
CA ASP A 204 -6.46 3.29 28.80
C ASP A 204 -5.25 2.49 29.33
N ALA A 205 -4.65 1.65 28.49
CA ALA A 205 -3.45 0.88 28.80
C ALA A 205 -2.24 1.80 29.04
N ILE A 206 -2.05 2.85 28.24
CA ILE A 206 -0.97 3.84 28.44
C ILE A 206 -1.11 4.50 29.82
N ARG A 207 -2.31 4.99 30.18
CA ARG A 207 -2.55 5.55 31.52
C ARG A 207 -2.20 4.55 32.62
N TYR A 208 -2.62 3.31 32.45
CA TYR A 208 -2.37 2.25 33.41
C TYR A 208 -0.86 1.95 33.54
N ILE A 209 -0.14 1.82 32.41
CA ILE A 209 1.31 1.61 32.37
C ILE A 209 2.04 2.71 33.12
N LEU A 210 1.74 3.98 32.84
CA LEU A 210 2.36 5.11 33.54
C LEU A 210 2.10 5.05 35.06
N SER A 211 0.91 4.60 35.47
CA SER A 211 0.58 4.40 36.89
C SER A 211 1.40 3.27 37.55
N LEU A 212 1.81 2.23 36.80
CA LEU A 212 2.62 1.13 37.35
C LEU A 212 4.01 1.61 37.80
N TYR A 213 4.63 2.54 37.07
CA TYR A 213 5.93 3.09 37.43
C TYR A 213 5.91 3.82 38.78
N SER A 214 4.82 4.52 39.09
CA SER A 214 4.64 5.17 40.40
C SER A 214 4.55 4.17 41.57
N ARG A 215 4.20 2.92 41.28
CA ARG A 215 4.03 1.84 42.26
C ARG A 215 5.28 0.95 42.39
N SER A 216 6.05 0.81 41.31
CA SER A 216 7.26 -0.02 41.25
C SER A 216 8.30 0.38 42.30
N SER A 217 8.65 -0.56 43.19
CA SER A 217 9.68 -0.38 44.20
C SER A 217 11.08 -0.24 43.59
N SER A 218 11.38 -0.99 42.52
CA SER A 218 12.61 -0.84 41.74
C SER A 218 12.76 0.59 41.19
N TYR A 219 11.67 1.18 40.69
CA TYR A 219 11.67 2.53 40.13
C TYR A 219 11.84 3.61 41.21
N LYS A 220 11.15 3.48 42.35
CA LYS A 220 11.30 4.41 43.48
C LYS A 220 12.74 4.49 43.98
N THR A 221 13.49 3.39 43.89
CA THR A 221 14.88 3.32 44.32
C THR A 221 15.83 4.06 43.37
N SER A 222 15.48 4.22 42.09
CA SER A 222 16.38 4.84 41.09
C SER A 222 16.42 6.38 41.15
N MET A 223 15.53 7.03 41.91
CA MET A 223 15.41 8.50 42.00
C MET A 223 15.17 9.22 40.66
N GLU A 224 14.72 8.49 39.64
CA GLU A 224 14.43 9.05 38.32
C GLU A 224 13.06 9.74 38.27
N PRO A 225 12.86 10.75 37.39
CA PRO A 225 11.56 11.36 37.23
C PRO A 225 10.56 10.34 36.68
N LEU A 226 9.33 10.31 37.19
CA LEU A 226 8.30 9.40 36.69
C LEU A 226 8.07 9.58 35.19
N PRO A 227 7.88 8.48 34.42
CA PRO A 227 7.56 8.59 33.01
C PRO A 227 6.22 9.29 32.82
N ALA A 228 6.20 10.25 31.90
CA ALA A 228 5.01 10.96 31.45
C ALA A 228 4.53 10.47 30.08
N SER A 229 5.38 9.77 29.32
CA SER A 229 5.06 9.25 27.99
C SER A 229 5.54 7.83 27.73
N VAL A 230 4.91 7.18 26.75
CA VAL A 230 5.19 5.83 26.28
C VAL A 230 5.57 5.87 24.80
N ILE A 231 6.62 5.16 24.40
CA ILE A 231 6.98 4.98 22.99
C ILE A 231 6.01 3.96 22.38
N VAL A 232 5.40 4.27 21.23
CA VAL A 232 4.44 3.37 20.59
C VAL A 232 5.03 2.74 19.34
N ILE A 233 4.92 1.42 19.22
CA ILE A 233 5.32 0.66 18.04
C ILE A 233 4.10 -0.04 17.47
N GLY A 234 3.77 0.23 16.20
CA GLY A 234 2.62 -0.38 15.53
C GLY A 234 3.02 -1.22 14.32
N HIS A 235 2.46 -2.42 14.18
CA HIS A 235 2.60 -3.23 12.97
C HIS A 235 1.30 -3.25 12.18
N SER A 236 1.36 -3.09 10.85
CA SER A 236 0.20 -3.19 9.96
C SER A 236 -0.96 -2.27 10.43
N MET A 237 -2.17 -2.80 10.66
CA MET A 237 -3.27 -2.00 11.20
C MET A 237 -3.01 -1.42 12.60
N GLY A 238 -2.08 -1.98 13.39
CA GLY A 238 -1.68 -1.47 14.69
C GLY A 238 -1.03 -0.08 14.62
N GLY A 239 -0.33 0.25 13.53
CA GLY A 239 0.16 1.62 13.29
C GLY A 239 -0.96 2.62 12.98
N ILE A 240 -2.08 2.14 12.43
CA ILE A 240 -3.28 2.97 12.22
C ILE A 240 -4.00 3.19 13.55
N VAL A 241 -4.13 2.14 14.37
CA VAL A 241 -4.63 2.23 15.76
C VAL A 241 -3.83 3.27 16.54
N ALA A 242 -2.48 3.24 16.47
CA ALA A 242 -1.61 4.22 17.12
C ALA A 242 -1.93 5.68 16.72
N ARG A 243 -2.27 5.94 15.46
CA ARG A 243 -2.68 7.28 15.01
C ARG A 243 -4.10 7.64 15.43
N VAL A 244 -5.02 6.67 15.45
CA VAL A 244 -6.41 6.85 15.89
C VAL A 244 -6.47 7.19 17.37
N MET A 245 -5.66 6.53 18.21
CA MET A 245 -5.55 6.75 19.66
C MET A 245 -5.50 8.24 20.00
N THR A 246 -4.66 9.00 19.30
CA THR A 246 -4.44 10.42 19.60
C THR A 246 -5.59 11.34 19.19
N THR A 247 -6.61 10.81 18.50
CA THR A 247 -7.83 11.55 18.10
C THR A 247 -9.01 11.32 19.03
N LEU A 248 -8.89 10.38 19.98
CA LEU A 248 -9.95 10.00 20.89
C LEU A 248 -9.95 10.87 22.15
N LYS A 249 -11.13 11.03 22.77
CA LYS A 249 -11.29 11.84 24.00
C LYS A 249 -10.54 11.27 25.19
N ASN A 250 -10.31 9.96 25.22
CA ASN A 250 -9.54 9.29 26.24
C ASN A 250 -8.04 9.30 25.90
N HIS A 251 -7.53 10.17 25.04
CA HIS A 251 -6.09 10.39 24.91
C HIS A 251 -5.64 11.49 25.89
N ASP A 252 -4.56 11.23 26.63
CA ASP A 252 -3.91 12.27 27.41
C ASP A 252 -2.81 12.92 26.56
N GLU A 253 -2.93 14.22 26.30
CA GLU A 253 -1.90 14.97 25.58
C GLU A 253 -0.56 14.90 26.35
N GLY A 254 0.55 14.67 25.65
CA GLY A 254 1.85 14.42 26.29
C GLY A 254 2.16 12.94 26.54
N SER A 255 1.15 12.06 26.62
CA SER A 255 1.37 10.63 26.93
C SER A 255 2.05 9.82 25.82
N ILE A 256 2.09 10.36 24.61
CA ILE A 256 2.80 9.79 23.44
C ILE A 256 3.59 10.91 22.79
N ASN A 257 4.85 10.65 22.46
CA ASN A 257 5.68 11.58 21.70
C ASN A 257 6.39 10.91 20.52
N SER A 258 6.51 9.57 20.50
CA SER A 258 7.27 8.80 19.53
C SER A 258 6.43 7.62 19.03
N ILE A 259 6.20 7.56 17.73
CA ILE A 259 5.51 6.45 17.07
C ILE A 259 6.44 5.86 15.99
N ILE A 260 6.68 4.56 16.04
CA ILE A 260 7.34 3.82 14.95
C ILE A 260 6.34 2.83 14.37
N THR A 261 6.11 2.90 13.07
CA THR A 261 5.18 1.99 12.40
C THR A 261 5.90 1.12 11.39
N MET A 262 5.47 -0.14 11.26
CA MET A 262 6.03 -1.12 10.33
C MET A 262 4.93 -1.65 9.42
N SER A 263 5.11 -1.56 8.10
CA SER A 263 4.14 -1.97 7.07
C SER A 263 2.70 -1.48 7.33
N SER A 264 2.56 -0.28 7.90
CA SER A 264 1.26 0.26 8.34
C SER A 264 0.63 1.14 7.27
N PRO A 265 -0.57 0.82 6.75
CA PRO A 265 -1.14 1.49 5.56
C PRO A 265 -1.73 2.86 5.88
N HIS A 266 -0.88 3.88 6.08
CA HIS A 266 -1.27 5.23 6.50
C HIS A 266 -1.98 6.06 5.44
N SER A 267 -1.58 5.94 4.18
CA SER A 267 -2.12 6.75 3.09
C SER A 267 -3.54 6.32 2.71
N THR A 268 -3.83 5.02 2.73
CA THR A 268 -5.11 4.50 2.28
C THR A 268 -5.41 3.12 2.84
N SER A 269 -6.69 2.82 3.09
CA SER A 269 -7.09 1.51 3.60
C SER A 269 -6.78 0.39 2.59
N PRO A 270 -6.23 -0.76 3.03
CA PRO A 270 -5.93 -1.90 2.16
C PRO A 270 -7.19 -2.60 1.63
N VAL A 271 -8.32 -2.40 2.30
CA VAL A 271 -9.62 -3.02 2.02
C VAL A 271 -10.75 -2.02 2.30
N THR A 272 -11.80 -2.02 1.47
CA THR A 272 -12.88 -1.01 1.52
C THR A 272 -14.28 -1.63 1.59
N PHE A 273 -14.39 -2.72 2.37
CA PHE A 273 -15.65 -3.44 2.57
C PHE A 273 -16.59 -2.76 3.60
N ASP A 274 -16.04 -1.94 4.48
CA ASP A 274 -16.78 -1.16 5.48
C ASP A 274 -16.56 0.34 5.26
N GLY A 275 -17.67 1.08 5.12
CA GLY A 275 -17.63 2.54 4.94
C GLY A 275 -17.11 3.28 6.18
N GLU A 276 -17.27 2.71 7.38
CA GLU A 276 -16.76 3.34 8.61
C GLU A 276 -15.23 3.41 8.64
N ILE A 277 -14.53 2.42 8.06
CA ILE A 277 -13.06 2.47 7.95
C ILE A 277 -12.63 3.68 7.13
N LEU A 278 -13.27 3.94 6.00
CA LEU A 278 -12.92 5.06 5.13
C LEU A 278 -13.16 6.41 5.83
N LYS A 279 -14.27 6.55 6.58
CA LYS A 279 -14.51 7.73 7.42
C LYS A 279 -13.47 7.93 8.52
N ILE A 280 -13.02 6.84 9.15
CA ILE A 280 -11.95 6.90 10.16
C ILE A 280 -10.66 7.40 9.52
N TYR A 281 -10.28 6.87 8.36
CA TYR A 281 -9.10 7.32 7.60
C TYR A 281 -9.17 8.80 7.23
N GLU A 282 -10.31 9.27 6.74
CA GLU A 282 -10.54 10.68 6.43
C GLU A 282 -10.38 11.55 7.69
N ARG A 283 -11.01 11.15 8.79
CA ARG A 283 -10.96 11.87 10.07
C ARG A 283 -9.55 11.94 10.65
N ILE A 284 -8.81 10.83 10.70
CA ILE A 284 -7.45 10.82 11.25
C ILE A 284 -6.49 11.64 10.39
N ASN A 285 -6.61 11.56 9.06
CA ASN A 285 -5.74 12.30 8.16
C ASN A 285 -6.03 13.81 8.23
N SER A 286 -7.30 14.20 8.32
CA SER A 286 -7.70 15.60 8.49
C SER A 286 -7.25 16.16 9.84
N TYR A 287 -7.40 15.39 10.92
CA TYR A 287 -6.96 15.78 12.26
C TYR A 287 -5.44 15.97 12.31
N TRP A 288 -4.66 14.99 11.86
CA TRP A 288 -3.19 15.07 11.89
C TRP A 288 -2.66 16.25 11.06
N ARG A 289 -3.23 16.47 9.86
CA ARG A 289 -2.87 17.64 9.04
C ARG A 289 -3.19 18.96 9.73
N ALA A 290 -4.33 19.07 10.42
CA ALA A 290 -4.70 20.27 11.16
C ALA A 290 -3.74 20.53 12.32
N GLN A 291 -3.32 19.48 13.04
CA GLN A 291 -2.35 19.62 14.13
C GLN A 291 -0.98 20.13 13.65
N PHE A 292 -0.48 19.67 12.51
CA PHE A 292 0.80 20.16 11.96
C PHE A 292 0.71 21.51 11.25
N GLN A 293 -0.49 21.97 10.89
CA GLN A 293 -0.68 23.33 10.39
C GLN A 293 -0.49 24.37 11.51
N ASP A 294 -0.81 23.99 12.74
CA ASP A 294 -0.53 24.79 13.92
C ASP A 294 0.89 24.50 14.43
N LYS A 295 1.81 25.47 14.23
CA LYS A 295 3.20 25.35 14.70
C LYS A 295 3.33 25.31 16.21
N ASP A 296 2.33 25.81 16.94
CA ASP A 296 2.35 25.85 18.39
C ASP A 296 1.79 24.60 19.06
N SER A 297 1.13 23.73 18.29
CA SER A 297 0.56 22.48 18.78
C SER A 297 1.62 21.56 19.37
N TYR A 298 1.18 20.69 20.30
CA TYR A 298 2.03 19.65 20.85
C TYR A 298 2.60 18.74 19.75
N TYR A 299 1.82 18.47 18.69
CA TYR A 299 2.24 17.60 17.59
C TYR A 299 3.44 18.19 16.85
N SER A 300 3.36 19.45 16.45
CA SER A 300 4.44 20.13 15.73
C SER A 300 5.73 20.19 16.55
N LYS A 301 5.63 20.38 17.88
CA LYS A 301 6.79 20.55 18.76
C LYS A 301 7.39 19.25 19.31
N HIS A 302 6.58 18.20 19.51
CA HIS A 302 6.98 17.02 20.28
C HIS A 302 6.65 15.67 19.62
N MET A 303 5.71 15.59 18.67
CA MET A 303 5.32 14.29 18.09
C MET A 303 6.28 13.90 16.95
N SER A 304 6.85 12.68 17.03
CA SER A 304 7.55 12.05 15.93
C SER A 304 6.81 10.81 15.42
N ILE A 305 6.78 10.60 14.10
CA ILE A 305 6.28 9.36 13.50
C ILE A 305 7.19 8.88 12.37
N ILE A 306 7.71 7.65 12.50
CA ILE A 306 8.58 7.04 11.49
C ILE A 306 7.86 5.83 10.90
N SER A 307 7.63 5.83 9.59
CA SER A 307 6.99 4.72 8.88
C SER A 307 8.04 3.88 8.15
N ILE A 308 8.16 2.60 8.51
CA ILE A 308 9.11 1.65 7.91
C ILE A 308 8.33 0.66 7.06
N THR A 309 8.72 0.50 5.81
CA THR A 309 8.02 -0.36 4.85
C THR A 309 8.91 -1.47 4.31
N GLY A 310 8.35 -2.67 4.18
CA GLY A 310 9.06 -3.86 3.70
C GLY A 310 9.34 -3.86 2.19
N GLY A 311 8.75 -2.95 1.41
CA GLY A 311 8.96 -2.87 -0.03
C GLY A 311 8.22 -3.94 -0.84
N VAL A 312 8.82 -4.39 -1.94
CA VAL A 312 8.13 -5.16 -2.99
C VAL A 312 7.69 -6.58 -2.58
N LEU A 313 8.30 -7.15 -1.53
CA LEU A 313 7.94 -8.47 -1.01
C LEU A 313 6.68 -8.48 -0.14
N ASP A 314 6.17 -7.31 0.24
CA ASP A 314 4.88 -7.21 0.91
C ASP A 314 3.75 -7.48 -0.10
N THR A 315 3.22 -8.71 -0.07
CA THR A 315 2.10 -9.15 -0.90
C THR A 315 0.74 -8.93 -0.23
N VAL A 316 0.72 -8.55 1.05
CA VAL A 316 -0.51 -8.30 1.82
C VAL A 316 -1.05 -6.91 1.51
N LEU A 317 -0.19 -5.91 1.34
CA LEU A 317 -0.58 -4.59 0.86
C LEU A 317 0.56 -3.94 0.05
N PRO A 318 0.24 -3.13 -0.98
CA PRO A 318 1.27 -2.39 -1.70
C PRO A 318 2.04 -1.45 -0.74
N ALA A 319 3.37 -1.48 -0.79
CA ALA A 319 4.22 -0.66 0.09
C ALA A 319 3.89 0.84 0.01
N ASP A 320 3.44 1.35 -1.14
CA ASP A 320 3.04 2.75 -1.32
C ASP A 320 1.91 3.18 -0.37
N TYR A 321 1.10 2.24 0.14
CA TYR A 321 0.01 2.55 1.08
C TYR A 321 0.55 2.96 2.45
N THR A 322 1.81 2.64 2.75
CA THR A 322 2.45 2.92 4.04
C THR A 322 2.97 4.35 4.19
N SER A 323 2.95 5.11 3.10
CA SER A 323 3.45 6.47 3.06
C SER A 323 2.70 7.41 4.01
N ILE A 324 3.46 8.24 4.74
CA ILE A 324 2.94 9.34 5.58
C ILE A 324 3.21 10.73 4.99
N GLU A 325 3.82 10.80 3.80
CA GLU A 325 4.33 12.03 3.18
C GLU A 325 3.23 13.09 2.95
N SER A 326 1.99 12.66 2.70
CA SER A 326 0.85 13.58 2.49
C SER A 326 0.16 14.03 3.79
N ILE A 327 0.70 13.64 4.95
CA ILE A 327 0.04 13.78 6.27
C ILE A 327 0.97 14.47 7.26
N VAL A 328 2.26 14.12 7.27
CA VAL A 328 3.24 14.52 8.28
C VAL A 328 4.39 15.28 7.60
N PRO A 329 4.83 16.42 8.16
CA PRO A 329 5.98 17.16 7.63
C PRO A 329 7.32 16.47 7.99
N TYR A 330 8.36 16.70 7.19
CA TYR A 330 9.68 16.03 7.32
C TYR A 330 10.37 16.27 8.66
N GLU A 331 10.07 17.40 9.31
CA GLU A 331 10.58 17.79 10.61
C GLU A 331 10.00 16.93 11.75
N ASN A 332 8.88 16.23 11.50
CA ASN A 332 8.18 15.40 12.47
C ASN A 332 8.16 13.91 12.08
N GLY A 333 8.48 13.57 10.83
CA GLY A 333 8.42 12.18 10.40
C GLY A 333 8.73 11.97 8.93
N PHE A 334 9.04 10.73 8.58
CA PHE A 334 9.25 10.31 7.19
C PHE A 334 8.95 8.83 7.00
N THR A 335 8.78 8.44 5.73
CA THR A 335 8.69 7.03 5.31
C THR A 335 10.05 6.54 4.84
N THR A 336 10.42 5.29 5.14
CA THR A 336 11.66 4.65 4.66
C THR A 336 11.45 3.17 4.36
N TYR A 337 12.24 2.63 3.43
CA TYR A 337 12.17 1.24 2.97
C TYR A 337 13.25 0.40 3.64
N THR A 338 12.99 -0.87 3.91
CA THR A 338 13.99 -1.78 4.48
C THR A 338 15.21 -1.97 3.57
N THR A 339 15.06 -1.76 2.27
CA THR A 339 16.17 -1.72 1.30
C THR A 339 17.08 -0.51 1.48
N THR A 340 16.56 0.60 2.02
CA THR A 340 17.31 1.84 2.29
C THR A 340 18.17 1.70 3.55
N ILE A 341 17.68 0.98 4.55
CA ILE A 341 18.27 0.92 5.89
C ILE A 341 19.66 0.28 5.84
N PRO A 342 20.72 0.98 6.31
CA PRO A 342 22.07 0.42 6.39
C PRO A 342 22.11 -0.92 7.14
N ARG A 343 22.88 -1.89 6.62
CA ARG A 343 22.97 -3.27 7.14
C ARG A 343 21.70 -4.13 7.01
N VAL A 344 20.61 -3.59 6.47
CA VAL A 344 19.39 -4.36 6.13
C VAL A 344 19.36 -4.65 4.62
N TRP A 345 19.32 -3.60 3.78
CA TRP A 345 19.45 -3.67 2.31
C TRP A 345 18.64 -4.75 1.57
N THR A 346 17.54 -5.21 2.15
CA THR A 346 16.68 -6.25 1.57
C THR A 346 15.22 -5.85 1.77
N PRO A 347 14.34 -6.08 0.78
CA PRO A 347 12.91 -6.03 1.04
C PRO A 347 12.54 -7.13 2.03
N ILE A 348 11.52 -6.86 2.82
CA ILE A 348 11.04 -7.78 3.84
C ILE A 348 9.53 -7.97 3.63
N ASP A 349 9.04 -9.21 3.67
CA ASP A 349 7.61 -9.45 3.55
C ASP A 349 6.82 -8.91 4.76
N HIS A 350 5.49 -8.87 4.61
CA HIS A 350 4.58 -8.25 5.58
C HIS A 350 4.71 -8.79 7.00
N LEU A 351 4.98 -10.09 7.15
CA LEU A 351 5.06 -10.74 8.45
C LEU A 351 6.50 -10.76 8.97
N ALA A 352 7.48 -10.88 8.07
CA ALA A 352 8.90 -10.86 8.44
C ALA A 352 9.38 -9.53 8.99
N ILE A 353 8.71 -8.41 8.66
CA ILE A 353 9.14 -7.08 9.10
C ILE A 353 9.26 -6.95 10.64
N VAL A 354 8.51 -7.71 11.41
CA VAL A 354 8.59 -7.67 12.89
C VAL A 354 9.65 -8.61 13.47
N TRP A 355 10.16 -9.57 12.71
CA TRP A 355 11.11 -10.58 13.23
C TRP A 355 12.45 -10.66 12.52
N CYS A 356 12.62 -9.96 11.40
CA CYS A 356 13.84 -9.99 10.63
C CYS A 356 15.08 -9.61 11.44
N ASP A 357 16.14 -10.44 11.42
CA ASP A 357 17.32 -10.22 12.26
C ASP A 357 17.99 -8.87 12.00
N GLN A 358 18.16 -8.53 10.73
CA GLN A 358 18.83 -7.29 10.36
C GLN A 358 18.05 -6.07 10.85
N LEU A 359 16.73 -6.03 10.56
CA LEU A 359 15.89 -4.90 10.92
C LEU A 359 15.71 -4.77 12.44
N ARG A 360 15.42 -5.86 13.15
CA ARG A 360 15.18 -5.80 14.61
C ARG A 360 16.39 -5.24 15.37
N LYS A 361 17.62 -5.52 14.91
CA LYS A 361 18.86 -5.01 15.52
C LYS A 361 18.99 -3.49 15.31
N VAL A 362 18.66 -3.00 14.12
CA VAL A 362 18.63 -1.55 13.83
C VAL A 362 17.56 -0.85 14.68
N ILE A 363 16.36 -1.43 14.80
CA ILE A 363 15.29 -0.85 15.61
C ILE A 363 15.64 -0.85 17.10
N ALA A 364 16.21 -1.94 17.62
CA ALA A 364 16.68 -2.01 19.00
C ALA A 364 17.73 -0.93 19.31
N ALA A 365 18.71 -0.75 18.41
CA ALA A 365 19.71 0.31 18.54
C ALA A 365 19.06 1.70 18.50
N LEU A 366 18.20 1.96 17.51
CA LEU A 366 17.50 3.24 17.40
C LEU A 366 16.69 3.57 18.65
N LEU A 367 15.88 2.62 19.17
CA LEU A 367 15.09 2.83 20.38
C LEU A 367 15.98 3.16 21.59
N THR A 368 17.11 2.47 21.73
CA THR A 368 18.04 2.67 22.86
C THR A 368 18.79 4.01 22.76
N GLU A 369 19.09 4.47 21.56
CA GLU A 369 19.72 5.79 21.34
C GLU A 369 18.72 6.95 21.48
N MET A 370 17.43 6.74 21.20
CA MET A 370 16.39 7.77 21.27
C MET A 370 15.94 8.12 22.70
N VAL A 371 16.25 7.29 23.68
CA VAL A 371 15.77 7.46 25.07
C VAL A 371 16.65 8.39 25.90
N ASP A 372 16.02 9.07 26.87
CA ASP A 372 16.72 9.85 27.89
C ASP A 372 16.02 9.63 29.25
N TYR A 373 16.62 8.79 30.11
CA TYR A 373 16.05 8.45 31.41
C TYR A 373 15.91 9.66 32.34
N SER A 374 16.70 10.73 32.13
CA SER A 374 16.73 11.92 32.98
C SER A 374 15.52 12.85 32.78
N THR A 375 14.72 12.62 31.74
CA THR A 375 13.53 13.43 31.45
C THR A 375 12.24 12.68 31.80
N PRO A 376 11.14 13.40 32.14
CA PRO A 376 9.83 12.76 32.31
C PRO A 376 9.31 12.11 31.02
N TYR A 377 9.61 12.69 29.86
CA TYR A 377 9.20 12.13 28.56
C TYR A 377 9.98 10.87 28.16
N LYS A 378 11.07 10.55 28.87
CA LYS A 378 11.91 9.37 28.63
C LYS A 378 12.54 9.27 27.25
N THR A 379 12.48 10.33 26.46
CA THR A 379 13.08 10.42 25.13
C THR A 379 13.76 11.75 24.92
N HIS A 380 14.72 11.80 24.00
CA HIS A 380 15.32 13.06 23.57
C HIS A 380 14.31 14.01 22.91
N SER A 381 14.75 15.25 22.66
CA SER A 381 13.99 16.26 21.91
C SER A 381 13.56 15.73 20.53
N LEU A 382 12.49 16.32 19.96
CA LEU A 382 12.00 15.95 18.64
C LEU A 382 13.10 16.00 17.58
N GLU A 383 13.85 17.09 17.52
CA GLU A 383 14.95 17.28 16.57
C GLU A 383 15.99 16.17 16.68
N LYS A 384 16.43 15.84 17.91
CA LYS A 384 17.42 14.78 18.13
C LYS A 384 16.89 13.40 17.74
N ARG A 385 15.61 13.12 18.02
CA ARG A 385 14.95 11.87 17.64
C ARG A 385 14.84 11.70 16.13
N ILE A 386 14.51 12.76 15.40
CA ILE A 386 14.46 12.74 13.93
C ILE A 386 15.87 12.61 13.35
N GLU A 387 16.86 13.31 13.93
CA GLU A 387 18.27 13.17 13.54
C GLU A 387 18.77 11.73 13.67
N LEU A 388 18.51 11.09 14.82
CA LEU A 388 18.85 9.68 15.06
C LEU A 388 18.09 8.75 14.09
N SER A 389 16.79 8.98 13.90
CA SER A 389 15.99 8.18 12.97
C SER A 389 16.54 8.26 11.55
N LYS A 390 16.90 9.45 11.06
CA LYS A 390 17.53 9.63 9.74
C LYS A 390 18.86 8.89 9.66
N ARG A 391 19.71 8.97 10.70
CA ARG A 391 21.02 8.31 10.74
C ARG A 391 20.91 6.78 10.68
N TYR A 392 19.96 6.19 11.41
CA TYR A 392 19.81 4.73 11.47
C TYR A 392 18.99 4.15 10.31
N LEU A 393 18.09 4.93 9.70
CA LEU A 393 17.10 4.40 8.76
C LEU A 393 17.19 4.92 7.32
N LEU A 394 18.05 5.91 7.04
CA LEU A 394 18.29 6.42 5.68
C LEU A 394 19.70 6.05 5.20
N SER A 395 19.90 6.04 3.89
CA SER A 395 21.18 5.67 3.25
C SER A 395 22.27 6.73 3.42
N GLY A 396 21.88 7.99 3.64
CA GLY A 396 22.80 9.13 3.78
C GLY A 396 23.40 9.65 2.47
N ILE A 397 22.97 9.14 1.31
CA ILE A 397 23.53 9.48 -0.03
C ILE A 397 22.71 10.55 -0.77
N THR A 398 21.54 10.93 -0.25
CA THR A 398 20.63 11.90 -0.88
C THR A 398 21.05 13.35 -0.64
N ASP A 399 20.70 14.29 -1.50
CA ASP A 399 20.99 15.74 -1.29
C ASP A 399 20.53 16.29 0.07
N ALA A 400 19.43 15.76 0.63
CA ALA A 400 18.93 16.12 1.96
C ALA A 400 19.94 15.82 3.08
N SER A 401 20.72 14.75 2.97
CA SER A 401 21.75 14.41 3.96
C SER A 401 22.93 15.40 3.91
N SER A 402 23.22 15.97 2.74
CA SER A 402 24.27 17.00 2.59
C SER A 402 23.90 18.30 3.30
N GLN A 403 22.62 18.66 3.33
CA GLN A 403 22.14 19.82 4.09
C GLN A 403 22.20 19.58 5.60
N ASP A 404 21.77 18.41 6.06
CA ASP A 404 21.88 18.00 7.47
C ASP A 404 23.35 17.97 7.93
N LEU A 405 24.27 17.52 7.05
CA LEU A 405 25.70 17.53 7.31
C LEU A 405 26.25 18.95 7.53
N LEU A 406 25.80 19.93 6.75
CA LEU A 406 26.23 21.33 6.92
C LEU A 406 25.87 21.87 8.29
N VAL A 407 24.62 21.69 8.71
CA VAL A 407 24.14 22.16 10.02
C VAL A 407 25.03 21.60 11.14
N ARG A 408 25.29 20.28 11.10
CA ARG A 408 26.14 19.60 12.10
C ARG A 408 27.58 20.08 12.12
N LEU A 409 28.17 20.31 10.94
CA LEU A 409 29.55 20.79 10.84
C LEU A 409 29.71 22.20 11.41
N PHE A 410 28.69 23.05 11.33
CA PHE A 410 28.73 24.40 11.90
C PHE A 410 28.44 24.45 13.41
N GLU A 411 27.68 23.49 13.96
CA GLU A 411 27.41 23.42 15.41
C GLU A 411 28.55 22.78 16.22
N SER A 412 29.37 21.91 15.62
CA SER A 412 30.49 21.26 16.31
C SER A 412 31.58 22.26 16.73
N LYS A 413 31.91 22.27 18.03
CA LYS A 413 32.94 23.13 18.65
C LYS A 413 34.36 22.56 18.59
N THR A 414 34.55 21.33 18.10
CA THR A 414 35.88 20.70 18.05
C THR A 414 36.64 21.14 16.80
N ALA A 415 37.61 22.03 16.97
CA ALA A 415 38.58 22.38 15.94
C ALA A 415 39.94 21.77 16.32
N VAL A 416 40.58 21.10 15.37
CA VAL A 416 41.94 20.59 15.49
C VAL A 416 42.84 21.54 14.71
N GLY A 417 43.85 22.10 15.37
CA GLY A 417 44.94 22.80 14.69
C GLY A 417 45.94 21.76 14.20
N VAL A 418 46.16 21.72 12.88
CA VAL A 418 47.12 20.80 12.26
C VAL A 418 48.03 21.59 11.34
N ASP A 419 49.34 21.38 11.46
CA ASP A 419 50.36 21.93 10.57
C ASP A 419 50.71 20.91 9.48
N PHE A 420 50.53 21.30 8.21
CA PHE A 420 50.65 20.41 7.04
C PHE A 420 51.92 20.64 6.21
N THR A 421 52.85 21.47 6.71
CA THR A 421 53.96 22.06 5.92
C THR A 421 55.05 21.08 5.50
N HIS A 422 55.24 19.94 6.18
CA HIS A 422 56.43 19.10 5.97
C HIS A 422 56.20 17.68 5.37
N GLU A 423 54.95 17.20 5.23
CA GLU A 423 54.67 15.81 4.75
C GLU A 423 53.37 15.68 3.92
N SER A 424 53.05 16.70 3.10
CA SER A 424 51.80 16.74 2.32
C SER A 424 52.00 16.74 0.80
N ARG A 425 51.12 16.03 0.07
CA ARG A 425 50.94 16.14 -1.39
C ARG A 425 49.73 17.02 -1.66
N SER A 426 49.90 18.13 -2.39
CA SER A 426 48.78 18.98 -2.79
C SER A 426 48.21 18.59 -4.15
N ILE A 427 46.87 18.57 -4.24
CA ILE A 427 46.10 18.43 -5.47
C ILE A 427 45.37 19.75 -5.67
N ASP A 428 45.87 20.57 -6.59
CA ASP A 428 45.42 21.97 -6.77
C ASP A 428 44.24 22.13 -7.75
N SER A 429 43.90 21.06 -8.48
CA SER A 429 42.85 20.99 -9.51
C SER A 429 42.04 19.69 -9.40
N SER A 430 41.17 19.40 -10.38
CA SER A 430 40.46 18.12 -10.43
C SER A 430 41.45 16.96 -10.49
N GLY A 431 41.38 16.04 -9.55
CA GLY A 431 42.33 14.94 -9.41
C GLY A 431 41.87 13.89 -8.39
N SER A 432 42.47 12.70 -8.49
CA SER A 432 42.13 11.55 -7.66
C SER A 432 43.33 11.03 -6.87
N LEU A 433 43.11 10.65 -5.63
CA LEU A 433 43.98 9.85 -4.78
C LEU A 433 43.50 8.41 -4.80
N ILE A 434 44.41 7.47 -5.09
CA ILE A 434 44.17 6.03 -5.06
C ILE A 434 45.25 5.39 -4.19
N ILE A 435 44.84 4.81 -3.07
CA ILE A 435 45.69 4.03 -2.17
C ILE A 435 45.24 2.57 -2.25
N ASN A 436 46.14 1.69 -2.66
CA ASN A 436 45.99 0.23 -2.65
C ASN A 436 47.33 -0.41 -2.24
N ALA A 437 47.45 -1.74 -2.30
CA ALA A 437 48.66 -2.45 -1.89
C ALA A 437 49.92 -1.99 -2.67
N THR A 438 49.77 -1.59 -3.93
CA THR A 438 50.90 -1.15 -4.77
C THR A 438 51.26 0.32 -4.56
N THR A 439 50.28 1.20 -4.30
CA THR A 439 50.51 2.65 -4.14
C THR A 439 50.67 3.10 -2.69
N TYR A 440 50.45 2.22 -1.71
CA TYR A 440 50.53 2.57 -0.29
C TYR A 440 51.91 3.11 0.13
N HIS A 441 53.00 2.51 -0.36
CA HIS A 441 54.36 2.95 -0.02
C HIS A 441 54.70 4.32 -0.60
N ASP A 442 54.12 4.66 -1.75
CA ASP A 442 54.35 5.92 -2.47
C ASP A 442 53.43 7.07 -1.97
N ALA A 443 52.42 6.77 -1.15
CA ALA A 443 51.48 7.76 -0.62
C ALA A 443 52.11 8.60 0.50
N SER A 444 51.99 9.93 0.39
CA SER A 444 52.35 10.90 1.44
C SER A 444 51.46 10.75 2.68
N LYS A 445 51.94 11.22 3.84
CA LYS A 445 51.19 11.15 5.10
C LYS A 445 49.87 11.91 5.03
N TYR A 446 49.87 13.08 4.39
CA TYR A 446 48.67 13.85 4.12
C TYR A 446 48.53 14.13 2.62
N THR A 447 47.31 14.03 2.10
CA THR A 447 46.95 14.51 0.77
C THR A 447 45.97 15.67 0.92
N VAL A 448 46.34 16.84 0.42
CA VAL A 448 45.60 18.10 0.56
C VAL A 448 44.94 18.45 -0.77
N PHE A 449 43.61 18.40 -0.82
CA PHE A 449 42.81 18.85 -1.94
C PHE A 449 42.50 20.34 -1.79
N ARG A 450 43.06 21.19 -2.65
CA ARG A 450 42.83 22.64 -2.60
C ARG A 450 41.60 23.03 -3.42
N ILE A 451 40.67 23.73 -2.77
CA ILE A 451 39.43 24.20 -3.38
C ILE A 451 39.68 25.64 -3.91
N ASN A 452 40.59 25.76 -4.88
CA ASN A 452 40.88 27.06 -5.49
C ASN A 452 39.64 27.56 -6.26
N SER A 453 39.21 28.79 -5.94
CA SER A 453 38.15 29.61 -6.60
C SER A 453 36.69 29.36 -6.21
N HIS A 454 36.04 30.41 -5.69
CA HIS A 454 34.60 30.51 -5.40
C HIS A 454 33.66 30.41 -6.64
N LYS A 455 34.20 30.24 -7.86
CA LYS A 455 33.40 30.21 -9.10
C LYS A 455 33.18 28.81 -9.69
N GLU A 456 33.90 27.77 -9.25
CA GLU A 456 33.79 26.42 -9.81
C GLU A 456 32.94 25.50 -8.92
N GLN A 457 31.96 24.81 -9.50
CA GLN A 457 31.15 23.80 -8.80
C GLN A 457 31.94 22.50 -8.68
N LYS A 458 32.82 22.41 -7.67
CA LYS A 458 33.61 21.20 -7.39
C LYS A 458 32.85 20.25 -6.48
N THR A 459 32.94 18.96 -6.75
CA THR A 459 32.40 17.89 -5.89
C THR A 459 33.53 17.03 -5.37
N PHE A 460 33.43 16.61 -4.12
CA PHE A 460 34.40 15.71 -3.49
C PHE A 460 33.72 14.39 -3.16
N SER A 461 34.34 13.27 -3.53
CA SER A 461 33.84 11.94 -3.19
C SER A 461 34.96 11.06 -2.67
N ILE A 462 34.66 10.25 -1.65
CA ILE A 462 35.57 9.25 -1.11
C ILE A 462 34.87 7.91 -0.97
N LEU A 463 35.54 6.83 -1.37
CA LEU A 463 35.10 5.45 -1.26
C LEU A 463 36.26 4.60 -0.71
N THR A 464 36.01 3.85 0.35
CA THR A 464 37.04 2.99 0.97
C THR A 464 36.41 1.80 1.70
N ASN A 465 37.17 0.73 1.86
CA ASN A 465 36.84 -0.38 2.75
C ASN A 465 37.65 -0.37 4.06
N LEU A 466 38.40 0.71 4.33
CA LEU A 466 39.16 0.87 5.56
C LEU A 466 38.26 1.26 6.74
N ASP A 467 38.61 0.78 7.92
CA ASP A 467 37.80 1.01 9.12
C ASP A 467 37.89 2.45 9.65
N ASN A 468 39.06 3.08 9.68
CA ASN A 468 39.20 4.43 10.26
C ASN A 468 40.02 5.36 9.35
N PRO A 469 39.45 5.86 8.24
CA PRO A 469 40.10 6.90 7.47
C PRO A 469 39.97 8.27 8.17
N ASP A 470 41.08 8.98 8.32
CA ASP A 470 41.09 10.34 8.86
C ASP A 470 40.91 11.37 7.74
N ILE A 471 39.80 12.09 7.81
CA ILE A 471 39.38 13.09 6.83
C ILE A 471 39.09 14.38 7.57
N LEU A 472 39.79 15.44 7.18
CA LEU A 472 39.70 16.75 7.80
C LEU A 472 39.19 17.77 6.76
N ALA A 473 38.18 18.56 7.12
CA ALA A 473 37.75 19.73 6.35
C ALA A 473 38.29 20.99 7.04
N CYS A 474 39.06 21.79 6.31
CA CYS A 474 39.84 22.88 6.87
C CYS A 474 39.46 24.24 6.26
N LYS A 475 39.55 25.27 7.09
CA LYS A 475 39.39 26.68 6.71
C LYS A 475 40.61 27.48 7.14
N GLU A 476 41.11 28.31 6.24
CA GLU A 476 42.22 29.22 6.51
C GLU A 476 41.73 30.37 7.41
N GLY A 477 42.38 30.51 8.56
CA GLY A 477 42.14 31.63 9.46
C GLY A 477 42.93 32.86 9.03
N SER A 478 42.26 34.00 8.89
CA SER A 478 42.97 35.29 8.89
C SER A 478 43.42 35.57 10.33
N SER A 479 44.72 35.49 10.58
CA SER A 479 45.30 35.98 11.83
C SER A 479 44.96 37.47 11.95
N ASN A 480 44.23 37.86 13.00
CA ASN A 480 44.17 39.24 13.42
C ASN A 480 45.59 39.64 13.84
N LYS A 481 46.27 40.40 12.98
CA LYS A 481 47.53 41.08 13.28
C LYS A 481 47.34 41.94 14.54
N ASN A 482 47.63 41.39 15.72
CA ASN A 482 47.81 42.18 16.93
C ASN A 482 48.70 41.51 17.99
N ASP A 483 49.43 40.45 17.65
CA ASP A 483 50.56 40.02 18.47
C ASP A 483 51.77 39.77 17.59
N SER A 484 52.75 40.67 17.72
CA SER A 484 54.04 40.61 17.09
C SER A 484 54.95 39.71 17.90
N THR A 485 55.28 38.55 17.34
CA THR A 485 56.58 37.86 17.30
C THR A 485 56.30 36.38 17.12
N ASP A 486 56.16 35.93 15.87
CA ASP A 486 56.70 34.67 15.36
C ASP A 486 56.31 34.48 13.89
N GLU A 487 57.23 33.89 13.13
CA GLU A 487 57.22 33.79 11.67
C GLU A 487 56.09 32.90 11.11
N ASN A 488 55.41 33.40 10.07
CA ASN A 488 54.76 32.67 8.95
C ASN A 488 54.05 31.32 9.22
N GLY A 489 53.26 31.20 10.30
CA GLY A 489 52.31 30.09 10.46
C GLY A 489 50.89 30.50 10.08
N THR A 490 50.40 30.14 8.89
CA THR A 490 48.95 30.18 8.61
C THR A 490 48.27 29.09 9.44
N THR A 491 47.65 29.45 10.56
CA THR A 491 46.91 28.48 11.38
C THR A 491 45.62 28.08 10.67
N THR A 492 45.63 26.92 10.02
CA THR A 492 44.43 26.28 9.46
C THR A 492 43.60 25.64 10.56
N THR A 493 42.33 26.02 10.63
CA THR A 493 41.36 25.39 11.54
C THR A 493 40.68 24.23 10.83
N CYS A 494 40.84 23.02 11.34
CA CYS A 494 40.30 21.81 10.73
C CYS A 494 39.25 21.13 11.60
N LYS A 495 38.23 20.54 10.97
CA LYS A 495 37.24 19.69 11.63
C LYS A 495 37.29 18.29 11.03
N SER A 496 37.28 17.27 11.89
CA SER A 496 37.16 15.88 11.42
C SER A 496 35.77 15.63 10.88
N ILE A 497 35.70 15.07 9.68
CA ILE A 497 34.46 14.67 9.02
C ILE A 497 34.33 13.14 8.89
N SER A 498 35.32 12.38 9.36
CA SER A 498 35.35 10.90 9.28
C SER A 498 34.11 10.22 9.86
N ASN A 499 33.51 10.80 10.91
CA ASN A 499 32.33 10.26 11.58
C ASN A 499 31.05 10.33 10.72
N TYR A 500 31.07 11.03 9.58
CA TYR A 500 29.93 11.20 8.68
C TYR A 500 29.99 10.29 7.44
N LEU A 501 30.94 9.35 7.40
CA LEU A 501 30.99 8.35 6.33
C LEU A 501 29.76 7.44 6.39
N ASN A 502 29.06 7.33 5.27
CA ASN A 502 27.93 6.44 5.13
C ASN A 502 28.40 5.01 4.92
N ILE A 503 27.69 4.06 5.53
CA ILE A 503 27.92 2.63 5.32
C ILE A 503 27.10 2.18 4.11
N ILE A 504 27.77 1.56 3.14
CA ILE A 504 27.16 1.01 1.92
C ILE A 504 27.58 -0.46 1.74
N PRO A 505 26.83 -1.28 1.00
CA PRO A 505 27.21 -2.68 0.77
C PRO A 505 28.44 -2.76 -0.13
N ALA A 506 29.34 -3.69 0.18
CA ALA A 506 30.50 -3.98 -0.66
C ALA A 506 30.14 -4.92 -1.82
N SER A 507 30.84 -4.77 -2.94
CA SER A 507 30.60 -5.50 -4.19
C SER A 507 31.87 -6.23 -4.65
N PHE A 508 31.77 -7.56 -4.82
CA PHE A 508 32.87 -8.47 -5.16
C PHE A 508 32.40 -9.55 -6.15
N ALA A 509 33.30 -10.41 -6.65
CA ALA A 509 32.94 -11.39 -7.67
C ALA A 509 31.85 -12.38 -7.24
N ASP A 510 31.84 -12.81 -5.97
CA ASP A 510 30.84 -13.73 -5.40
C ASP A 510 29.69 -13.02 -4.66
N SER A 511 29.52 -11.69 -4.83
CA SER A 511 28.54 -10.91 -4.05
C SER A 511 27.07 -11.11 -4.48
N ASP A 512 26.77 -12.09 -5.33
CA ASP A 512 25.41 -12.42 -5.81
C ASP A 512 24.48 -12.85 -4.66
N THR A 513 25.05 -13.18 -3.50
CA THR A 513 24.30 -13.44 -2.27
C THR A 513 24.86 -12.60 -1.11
N LEU A 514 24.04 -11.68 -0.60
CA LEU A 514 24.25 -10.88 0.61
C LEU A 514 24.23 -11.75 1.90
N GLU A 515 24.94 -12.89 1.91
CA GLU A 515 24.93 -13.87 3.01
C GLU A 515 26.12 -13.76 3.98
N SER A 516 25.82 -14.15 5.23
CA SER A 516 26.69 -14.29 6.43
C SER A 516 27.17 -13.00 7.13
N GLU A 517 28.05 -12.17 6.59
CA GLU A 517 28.36 -10.84 7.13
C GLU A 517 28.55 -9.89 5.95
N VAL A 518 27.63 -8.93 5.79
CA VAL A 518 27.69 -8.05 4.61
C VAL A 518 28.94 -7.20 4.74
N ALA A 519 29.95 -7.51 3.93
CA ALA A 519 31.12 -6.67 3.78
C ALA A 519 30.65 -5.25 3.43
N ILE A 520 31.29 -4.26 4.03
CA ILE A 520 30.85 -2.87 3.95
C ILE A 520 31.92 -2.00 3.30
N TYR A 521 31.47 -1.03 2.51
CA TYR A 521 32.27 0.12 2.14
C TYR A 521 31.79 1.34 2.91
N LYS A 522 32.70 2.31 3.03
CA LYS A 522 32.44 3.64 3.57
C LYS A 522 32.50 4.64 2.44
N TYR A 523 31.47 5.46 2.35
CA TYR A 523 31.30 6.41 1.27
C TYR A 523 30.82 7.77 1.77
N MET A 524 31.37 8.83 1.19
CA MET A 524 30.89 10.19 1.38
C MET A 524 31.01 10.97 0.09
N GLN A 525 29.97 11.75 -0.22
CA GLN A 525 29.99 12.73 -1.29
C GLN A 525 29.60 14.09 -0.74
N LEU A 526 30.41 15.08 -1.04
CA LEU A 526 30.16 16.48 -0.73
C LEU A 526 29.82 17.20 -2.02
N ASN A 527 28.61 17.75 -2.07
CA ASN A 527 28.16 18.53 -3.20
C ASN A 527 28.90 19.90 -3.27
N ALA A 528 28.73 20.61 -4.39
CA ALA A 528 29.40 21.90 -4.59
C ALA A 528 29.06 22.96 -3.53
N THR A 529 27.85 22.92 -2.95
CA THR A 529 27.45 23.88 -1.91
C THR A 529 28.18 23.64 -0.59
N VAL A 530 28.50 22.39 -0.29
CA VAL A 530 29.22 21.98 0.93
C VAL A 530 30.71 22.23 0.76
N VAL A 531 31.27 21.79 -0.37
CA VAL A 531 32.69 21.94 -0.69
C VAL A 531 33.07 23.43 -0.70
N ALA A 532 32.22 24.31 -1.24
CA ALA A 532 32.47 25.75 -1.27
C ALA A 532 32.55 26.45 0.11
N LYS A 533 32.26 25.74 1.22
CA LYS A 533 32.40 26.29 2.59
C LYS A 533 33.79 26.09 3.20
N PHE A 534 34.63 25.25 2.58
CA PHE A 534 35.96 24.90 3.05
C PHE A 534 37.01 25.32 2.02
N ASP A 535 38.22 25.62 2.48
CA ASP A 535 39.31 26.02 1.59
C ASP A 535 40.13 24.78 1.16
N THR A 536 40.28 23.82 2.08
CA THR A 536 41.01 22.58 1.83
C THR A 536 40.32 21.37 2.47
N ILE A 537 40.42 20.22 1.81
CA ILE A 537 40.05 18.91 2.36
C ILE A 537 41.32 18.08 2.44
N VAL A 538 41.59 17.50 3.61
CA VAL A 538 42.79 16.70 3.86
C VAL A 538 42.39 15.26 4.13
N VAL A 539 43.02 14.33 3.41
CA VAL A 539 42.90 12.89 3.65
C VAL A 539 44.24 12.39 4.16
N ALA A 540 44.25 11.81 5.36
CA ALA A 540 45.45 11.23 5.94
C ALA A 540 45.65 9.80 5.45
N LYS A 541 46.92 9.39 5.34
CA LYS A 541 47.31 8.01 5.11
C LYS A 541 46.93 7.16 6.32
N PRO A 542 46.33 5.96 6.11
CA PRO A 542 45.98 5.08 7.22
C PRO A 542 47.24 4.60 7.98
N GLU A 543 47.23 4.66 9.32
CA GLU A 543 48.37 4.26 10.17
C GLU A 543 48.67 2.76 10.13
N LYS A 544 47.61 1.94 10.03
CA LYS A 544 47.68 0.49 9.87
C LYS A 544 47.04 0.13 8.54
N TYR A 545 47.85 -0.36 7.62
CA TYR A 545 47.39 -0.93 6.36
C TYR A 545 47.73 -2.42 6.39
N GLU A 546 46.72 -3.26 6.57
CA GLU A 546 46.90 -4.69 6.32
C GLU A 546 46.81 -4.89 4.81
N PRO A 547 47.91 -5.30 4.14
CA PRO A 547 47.90 -5.60 2.71
C PRO A 547 47.22 -6.95 2.49
N ASN A 548 45.94 -7.04 2.80
CA ASN A 548 45.07 -7.98 2.09
C ASN A 548 44.81 -7.39 0.70
N ASP A 549 44.78 -8.22 -0.33
CA ASP A 549 44.64 -7.81 -1.74
C ASP A 549 43.38 -6.96 -2.04
N SER A 550 42.44 -6.85 -1.09
CA SER A 550 41.17 -6.13 -1.22
C SER A 550 41.14 -4.73 -0.60
N SER A 551 42.13 -4.30 0.21
CA SER A 551 42.12 -2.98 0.86
C SER A 551 42.32 -1.83 -0.14
N PHE A 552 41.47 -0.80 -0.10
CA PHE A 552 41.59 0.38 -0.96
C PHE A 552 40.99 1.67 -0.35
N LEU A 553 41.54 2.82 -0.75
CA LEU A 553 40.96 4.14 -0.53
C LEU A 553 41.04 4.94 -1.83
N ILE A 554 39.90 5.44 -2.29
CA ILE A 554 39.78 6.29 -3.46
C ILE A 554 39.13 7.59 -3.03
N ALA A 555 39.80 8.72 -3.25
CA ALA A 555 39.24 10.05 -3.04
C ALA A 555 39.40 10.88 -4.32
N GLU A 556 38.36 11.60 -4.73
CA GLU A 556 38.37 12.39 -5.95
C GLU A 556 37.79 13.79 -5.67
N LEU A 557 38.47 14.82 -6.17
CA LEU A 557 37.93 16.16 -6.33
C LEU A 557 37.72 16.39 -7.83
N THR A 558 36.49 16.71 -8.24
CA THR A 558 36.17 16.90 -9.66
C THR A 558 35.27 18.11 -9.89
N SER A 559 35.57 18.85 -10.96
CA SER A 559 34.76 19.97 -11.47
C SER A 559 33.74 19.54 -12.52
N GLN A 560 33.71 18.25 -12.88
CA GLN A 560 32.77 17.75 -13.87
C GLN A 560 31.36 17.59 -13.31
N GLN A 561 30.38 17.67 -14.22
CA GLN A 561 29.00 17.45 -13.88
C GLN A 561 28.78 16.01 -13.43
N SER A 562 28.44 15.82 -12.15
CA SER A 562 28.17 14.52 -11.57
C SER A 562 26.80 13.94 -11.94
N THR A 563 25.86 14.77 -12.41
CA THR A 563 24.47 14.36 -12.68
C THR A 563 24.07 14.55 -14.14
N TYR A 564 23.73 13.46 -14.83
CA TYR A 564 23.29 13.45 -16.23
C TYR A 564 21.78 13.16 -16.33
N THR A 565 21.02 14.02 -17.01
CA THR A 565 19.56 13.90 -17.10
C THR A 565 19.10 13.39 -18.47
N TYR A 566 18.29 12.33 -18.50
CA TYR A 566 17.75 11.75 -19.74
C TYR A 566 16.22 11.81 -19.78
N ASN A 567 15.68 12.57 -20.74
CA ASN A 567 14.25 12.86 -20.87
C ASN A 567 13.50 11.93 -21.83
N ILE A 568 13.57 10.62 -21.63
CA ILE A 568 12.97 9.64 -22.55
C ILE A 568 11.51 9.37 -22.24
N SER A 569 10.68 9.43 -23.29
CA SER A 569 9.27 9.05 -23.22
C SER A 569 9.10 7.54 -23.05
N LEU A 570 8.20 7.13 -22.17
CA LEU A 570 7.84 5.72 -21.97
C LEU A 570 7.35 5.03 -23.26
N PHE A 571 6.78 5.79 -24.21
CA PHE A 571 6.38 5.25 -25.52
C PHE A 571 7.54 4.82 -26.42
N LYS A 572 8.74 5.41 -26.23
CA LYS A 572 9.94 5.06 -27.01
C LYS A 572 10.69 3.86 -26.41
N MET A 573 10.58 3.66 -25.10
CA MET A 573 11.29 2.61 -24.36
C MET A 573 11.10 1.18 -24.92
N PRO A 574 9.89 0.72 -25.31
CA PRO A 574 9.71 -0.64 -25.85
C PRO A 574 10.47 -0.91 -27.15
N PHE A 575 10.78 0.12 -27.93
CA PHE A 575 11.39 -0.02 -29.26
C PHE A 575 12.90 0.18 -29.22
N THR A 576 13.38 1.23 -28.55
CA THR A 576 14.80 1.62 -28.58
C THR A 576 15.54 1.32 -27.27
N GLY A 577 14.81 1.29 -26.14
CA GLY A 577 15.40 1.43 -24.81
C GLY A 577 16.10 2.78 -24.62
N LEU A 578 16.76 2.94 -23.48
CA LEU A 578 17.70 4.03 -23.20
C LEU A 578 19.11 3.44 -23.16
N LYS A 579 20.05 4.04 -23.89
CA LYS A 579 21.47 3.71 -23.81
C LYS A 579 22.25 4.90 -23.28
N PHE A 580 23.19 4.66 -22.38
CA PHE A 580 24.13 5.67 -21.89
C PHE A 580 25.49 5.02 -21.60
N ARG A 581 26.56 5.81 -21.68
CA ARG A 581 27.93 5.35 -21.45
C ARG A 581 28.58 6.22 -20.37
N HIS A 582 29.37 5.60 -19.53
CA HIS A 582 30.28 6.25 -18.61
C HIS A 582 31.72 5.96 -19.06
N ASP A 583 32.50 7.03 -19.23
CA ASP A 583 33.92 6.99 -19.56
C ASP A 583 34.71 7.31 -18.30
N SER A 584 35.58 6.38 -17.89
CA SER A 584 36.33 6.45 -16.63
C SER A 584 37.50 7.44 -16.65
N THR A 585 37.93 7.88 -17.85
CA THR A 585 39.06 8.81 -18.01
C THR A 585 38.62 10.26 -17.92
N VAL A 586 37.37 10.52 -18.31
CA VAL A 586 36.80 11.87 -18.32
C VAL A 586 35.81 12.04 -17.18
N GLY A 587 34.93 11.06 -16.95
CA GLY A 587 33.82 11.20 -16.01
C GLY A 587 34.22 11.10 -14.54
N PRO A 588 33.35 11.60 -13.63
CA PRO A 588 33.55 11.47 -12.19
C PRO A 588 33.43 10.00 -11.73
N LEU A 589 34.05 9.65 -10.60
CA LEU A 589 34.02 8.30 -10.01
C LEU A 589 32.60 7.78 -9.75
N VAL A 590 31.70 8.68 -9.35
CA VAL A 590 30.33 8.35 -8.97
C VAL A 590 29.33 9.22 -9.75
N PRO A 591 29.06 8.91 -11.03
CA PRO A 591 28.08 9.61 -11.81
C PRO A 591 26.66 9.19 -11.41
N THR A 592 25.73 10.14 -11.43
CA THR A 592 24.30 9.93 -11.17
C THR A 592 23.49 10.19 -12.45
N VAL A 593 22.66 9.23 -12.83
CA VAL A 593 21.74 9.32 -13.97
C VAL A 593 20.34 9.64 -13.46
N ARG A 594 19.78 10.77 -13.90
CA ARG A 594 18.44 11.25 -13.52
C ARG A 594 17.42 10.98 -14.62
N LEU A 595 16.34 10.27 -14.25
CA LEU A 595 15.27 9.83 -15.13
C LEU A 595 13.91 10.41 -14.68
N PRO A 596 13.57 11.64 -15.08
CA PRO A 596 12.39 12.36 -14.57
C PRO A 596 11.05 11.88 -15.15
N LYS A 597 11.05 11.07 -16.22
CA LYS A 597 9.81 10.54 -16.83
C LYS A 597 9.48 9.11 -16.38
N GLN A 598 10.37 8.46 -15.65
CA GLN A 598 10.23 7.09 -15.16
C GLN A 598 9.73 7.16 -13.70
N ILE A 599 8.44 7.50 -13.55
CA ILE A 599 7.83 7.77 -12.23
C ILE A 599 6.82 6.70 -11.78
N SER A 600 6.45 5.78 -12.66
CA SER A 600 5.35 4.83 -12.41
C SER A 600 5.82 3.64 -11.59
N SER A 601 5.17 3.41 -10.44
CA SER A 601 5.38 2.20 -9.61
C SER A 601 4.85 0.89 -10.24
N LEU A 602 4.20 0.99 -11.41
CA LEU A 602 3.65 -0.15 -12.15
C LEU A 602 4.64 -0.77 -13.13
N ILE A 603 5.68 -0.02 -13.54
CA ILE A 603 6.61 -0.44 -14.59
C ILE A 603 7.91 -0.91 -13.96
N ALA A 604 8.32 -2.13 -14.32
CA ALA A 604 9.64 -2.63 -14.01
C ALA A 604 10.58 -2.42 -15.22
N TYR A 605 11.84 -2.14 -14.94
CA TYR A 605 12.88 -2.01 -15.96
C TYR A 605 13.95 -3.08 -15.79
N SER A 606 14.65 -3.41 -16.87
CA SER A 606 15.86 -4.24 -16.85
C SER A 606 17.02 -3.42 -17.37
N LEU A 607 18.10 -3.37 -16.58
CA LEU A 607 19.35 -2.72 -16.90
C LEU A 607 20.40 -3.77 -17.23
N THR A 608 20.94 -3.70 -18.44
CA THR A 608 22.09 -4.51 -18.86
C THR A 608 23.32 -3.63 -18.98
N SER A 609 24.42 -4.07 -18.40
CA SER A 609 25.72 -3.40 -18.40
C SER A 609 26.76 -4.21 -19.15
N THR A 610 27.65 -3.52 -19.85
CA THR A 610 28.84 -4.10 -20.46
C THR A 610 30.04 -3.23 -20.12
N TYR A 611 31.12 -3.84 -19.63
CA TYR A 611 32.31 -3.13 -19.19
C TYR A 611 33.59 -3.91 -19.53
N SER A 612 34.74 -3.24 -19.52
CA SER A 612 36.04 -3.85 -19.83
C SER A 612 36.49 -4.88 -18.77
N SER A 613 37.19 -5.92 -19.22
CA SER A 613 37.74 -7.01 -18.38
C SER A 613 39.18 -6.70 -17.96
N GLY A 614 39.37 -5.74 -17.05
CA GLY A 614 40.67 -5.46 -16.40
C GLY A 614 40.75 -5.97 -14.95
N GLN A 615 41.94 -5.87 -14.33
CA GLN A 615 42.09 -6.02 -12.87
C GLN A 615 41.33 -4.89 -12.18
N LYS A 616 40.39 -5.24 -11.28
CA LYS A 616 39.48 -4.30 -10.62
C LYS A 616 39.67 -4.33 -9.12
N MET A 617 39.62 -3.16 -8.48
CA MET A 617 39.66 -3.03 -7.02
C MET A 617 38.36 -3.50 -6.37
N PHE A 618 37.23 -3.33 -7.06
CA PHE A 618 35.91 -3.81 -6.64
C PHE A 618 35.05 -4.11 -7.88
N GLN A 619 33.99 -4.92 -7.73
CA GLN A 619 33.06 -5.13 -8.84
C GLN A 619 32.13 -3.92 -9.00
N PRO A 620 31.92 -3.40 -10.22
CA PRO A 620 30.96 -2.34 -10.49
C PRO A 620 29.61 -2.63 -9.85
N PHE A 621 29.01 -1.62 -9.24
CA PHE A 621 27.70 -1.70 -8.61
C PHE A 621 26.95 -0.37 -8.77
N LEU A 622 25.64 -0.39 -8.53
CA LEU A 622 24.84 0.83 -8.60
C LEU A 622 23.82 0.88 -7.47
N SER A 623 23.52 2.10 -7.03
CA SER A 623 22.36 2.37 -6.19
C SER A 623 21.25 2.99 -7.02
N GLN A 624 20.07 2.39 -6.97
CA GLN A 624 18.85 3.06 -7.41
C GLN A 624 18.24 3.82 -6.24
N SER A 625 17.77 5.04 -6.44
CA SER A 625 17.12 5.80 -5.38
C SER A 625 16.00 6.73 -5.86
N ILE A 626 15.13 7.08 -4.92
CA ILE A 626 14.09 8.10 -5.04
C ILE A 626 14.21 9.02 -3.83
N ILE A 627 14.10 10.33 -4.06
CA ILE A 627 14.26 11.34 -3.02
C ILE A 627 13.16 11.21 -1.96
N GLN A 628 11.90 10.99 -2.35
CA GLN A 628 10.78 10.77 -1.44
C GLN A 628 9.85 9.73 -2.06
N PRO A 629 9.46 8.66 -1.34
CA PRO A 629 9.60 8.39 0.10
C PRO A 629 10.92 7.68 0.54
N PHE A 630 12.09 8.17 0.12
CA PHE A 630 13.41 7.66 0.53
C PHE A 630 13.63 6.14 0.32
N GLU A 631 13.36 5.66 -0.89
CA GLU A 631 13.73 4.30 -1.28
C GLU A 631 15.13 4.31 -1.89
N THR A 632 16.04 3.48 -1.38
CA THR A 632 17.32 3.16 -2.01
C THR A 632 17.41 1.64 -2.14
N LYS A 633 17.87 1.13 -3.28
CA LYS A 633 18.24 -0.28 -3.43
C LYS A 633 19.62 -0.40 -4.05
N TRP A 634 20.35 -1.44 -3.65
CA TRP A 634 21.72 -1.68 -4.04
C TRP A 634 21.79 -2.89 -4.95
N HIS A 635 22.25 -2.68 -6.17
CA HIS A 635 22.47 -3.76 -7.12
C HIS A 635 23.97 -3.99 -7.25
N LEU A 636 24.40 -5.08 -6.62
CA LEU A 636 25.78 -5.52 -6.58
C LEU A 636 26.10 -6.32 -7.85
N ASN A 637 27.39 -6.40 -8.20
CA ASN A 637 27.88 -7.17 -9.33
C ASN A 637 27.09 -6.96 -10.64
N LEU A 638 27.43 -5.90 -11.37
CA LEU A 638 26.77 -5.55 -12.64
C LEU A 638 27.15 -6.44 -13.84
N SER A 639 27.63 -7.66 -13.61
CA SER A 639 27.92 -8.63 -14.67
C SER A 639 26.66 -9.24 -15.28
N GLU A 640 25.62 -9.41 -14.46
CA GLU A 640 24.31 -9.91 -14.89
C GLU A 640 23.28 -8.77 -15.10
N PRO A 641 22.22 -9.00 -15.89
CA PRO A 641 21.11 -8.07 -16.00
C PRO A 641 20.40 -7.85 -14.65
N VAL A 642 20.14 -6.59 -14.34
CA VAL A 642 19.53 -6.18 -13.08
C VAL A 642 18.11 -5.69 -13.30
N ASP A 643 17.18 -6.08 -12.42
CA ASP A 643 15.80 -5.59 -12.40
C ASP A 643 15.67 -4.33 -11.54
N ILE A 644 15.09 -3.28 -12.11
CA ILE A 644 14.84 -2.00 -11.45
C ILE A 644 13.34 -1.88 -11.19
N THR A 645 12.96 -1.94 -9.92
CA THR A 645 11.59 -1.73 -9.42
C THR A 645 11.61 -0.70 -8.30
N PHE A 646 10.58 0.13 -8.19
CA PHE A 646 10.54 1.19 -7.18
C PHE A 646 9.11 1.68 -6.88
N HIS A 647 8.96 2.41 -5.78
CA HIS A 647 7.71 2.91 -5.23
C HIS A 647 7.65 4.44 -5.30
N ASN A 648 6.74 4.98 -6.10
CA ASN A 648 6.64 6.40 -6.41
C ASN A 648 5.17 6.77 -6.74
N GLU A 649 4.82 7.11 -7.98
CA GLU A 649 3.40 7.31 -8.34
C GLU A 649 2.69 5.96 -8.40
N ALA A 650 1.78 5.73 -7.44
CA ALA A 650 1.04 4.50 -7.29
C ALA A 650 -0.48 4.70 -7.41
N PRO A 651 -1.21 3.70 -7.94
CA PRO A 651 -2.66 3.81 -8.05
C PRO A 651 -3.33 4.09 -6.70
N PHE A 652 -4.19 5.10 -6.68
CA PHE A 652 -5.01 5.49 -5.52
C PHE A 652 -4.24 6.01 -4.30
N VAL A 653 -2.95 6.29 -4.42
CA VAL A 653 -2.13 6.84 -3.33
C VAL A 653 -1.92 8.34 -3.57
N PRO A 654 -2.19 9.21 -2.57
CA PRO A 654 -1.88 10.63 -2.67
C PRO A 654 -0.37 10.86 -2.57
N PHE A 655 0.17 11.76 -3.39
CA PHE A 655 1.58 12.15 -3.36
C PHE A 655 1.76 13.66 -3.50
N SER A 656 2.88 14.19 -3.02
CA SER A 656 3.22 15.61 -3.12
C SER A 656 3.74 15.93 -4.52
N SER A 657 3.18 16.93 -5.20
CA SER A 657 3.69 17.38 -6.50
C SER A 657 4.90 18.31 -6.41
N ASN A 658 5.28 18.73 -5.19
CA ASN A 658 6.30 19.76 -4.99
C ASN A 658 7.73 19.19 -4.99
N HIS A 659 7.88 17.87 -5.01
CA HIS A 659 9.16 17.21 -4.86
C HIS A 659 9.57 16.45 -6.12
N ASP A 660 10.87 16.21 -6.25
CA ASP A 660 11.43 15.54 -7.40
C ASP A 660 11.20 14.04 -7.34
N SER A 661 10.21 13.58 -8.12
CA SER A 661 9.87 12.16 -8.28
C SER A 661 10.77 11.43 -9.28
N SER A 662 11.93 11.96 -9.64
CA SER A 662 12.85 11.33 -10.59
C SER A 662 13.43 10.03 -10.05
N LEU A 663 13.58 9.02 -10.90
CA LEU A 663 14.41 7.86 -10.61
C LEU A 663 15.88 8.25 -10.77
N LEU A 664 16.69 8.01 -9.73
CA LEU A 664 18.12 8.27 -9.71
C LEU A 664 18.89 6.95 -9.74
N LEU A 665 19.84 6.81 -10.66
CA LEU A 665 20.76 5.68 -10.73
C LEU A 665 22.18 6.20 -10.51
N THR A 666 22.73 5.98 -9.33
CA THR A 666 24.09 6.37 -8.97
C THR A 666 25.01 5.17 -9.17
N ILE A 667 26.02 5.34 -10.01
CA ILE A 667 26.87 4.26 -10.49
C ILE A 667 28.21 4.36 -9.78
N PHE A 668 28.72 3.24 -9.27
CA PHE A 668 30.04 3.15 -8.66
C PHE A 668 30.95 2.38 -9.62
N ALA A 669 31.74 3.13 -10.38
CA ALA A 669 32.65 2.57 -11.37
C ALA A 669 34.08 2.47 -10.80
N PRO A 670 34.75 1.32 -10.92
CA PRO A 670 36.18 1.23 -10.61
C PRO A 670 36.99 2.16 -11.53
N PRO A 671 38.10 2.74 -11.05
CA PRO A 671 39.00 3.53 -11.88
C PRO A 671 39.42 2.76 -13.15
N TYR A 672 39.58 3.47 -14.26
CA TYR A 672 40.00 2.91 -15.56
C TYR A 672 39.04 1.86 -16.18
N THR A 673 37.78 1.82 -15.75
CA THR A 673 36.76 0.90 -16.28
C THR A 673 35.63 1.66 -16.99
N ASP A 674 35.61 1.60 -18.32
CA ASP A 674 34.52 2.14 -19.13
C ASP A 674 33.29 1.23 -19.09
N MET A 675 32.10 1.83 -19.06
CA MET A 675 30.83 1.11 -18.94
C MET A 675 29.78 1.62 -19.92
N GLU A 676 29.12 0.71 -20.63
CA GLU A 676 27.90 0.98 -21.40
C GLU A 676 26.70 0.33 -20.72
N PHE A 677 25.61 1.07 -20.65
CA PHE A 677 24.36 0.66 -20.03
C PHE A 677 23.20 0.74 -21.01
N LYS A 678 22.31 -0.24 -20.95
CA LYS A 678 21.06 -0.26 -21.70
C LYS A 678 19.89 -0.58 -20.76
N LEU A 679 18.97 0.38 -20.63
CA LEU A 679 17.75 0.27 -19.84
C LEU A 679 16.55 -0.03 -20.75
N THR A 680 15.81 -1.09 -20.45
CA THR A 680 14.61 -1.53 -21.20
C THR A 680 13.46 -1.87 -20.26
N ILE A 681 12.23 -2.00 -20.76
CA ILE A 681 11.09 -2.41 -19.92
C ILE A 681 11.12 -3.92 -19.70
N ASN A 682 11.08 -4.35 -18.44
CA ASN A 682 10.87 -5.75 -18.08
C ASN A 682 9.36 -6.03 -18.04
N TRP A 683 8.80 -6.51 -19.16
CA TRP A 683 7.37 -6.80 -19.29
C TRP A 683 6.89 -7.90 -18.35
N LEU A 684 7.72 -8.90 -18.09
CA LEU A 684 7.33 -10.05 -17.26
C LEU A 684 7.18 -9.62 -15.80
N MET A 685 8.14 -8.84 -15.29
CA MET A 685 8.05 -8.24 -13.95
C MET A 685 6.93 -7.19 -13.87
N THR A 686 6.75 -6.37 -14.91
CA THR A 686 5.64 -5.40 -15.00
C THR A 686 4.27 -6.11 -14.85
N MET A 687 4.06 -7.25 -15.52
CA MET A 687 2.83 -8.03 -15.38
C MET A 687 2.63 -8.59 -13.96
N LYS A 688 3.72 -9.03 -13.30
CA LYS A 688 3.67 -9.48 -11.90
C LYS A 688 3.24 -8.35 -10.95
N LEU A 689 3.78 -7.14 -11.11
CA LEU A 689 3.45 -5.98 -10.27
C LEU A 689 1.98 -5.53 -10.45
N LEU A 690 1.44 -5.59 -11.67
CA LEU A 690 0.04 -5.23 -11.95
C LEU A 690 -0.96 -6.09 -11.17
N PHE A 691 -0.69 -7.40 -11.03
CA PHE A 691 -1.56 -8.31 -10.30
C PHE A 691 -1.70 -7.92 -8.83
N LEU A 692 -0.58 -7.62 -8.18
CA LEU A 692 -0.54 -7.26 -6.75
C LEU A 692 -1.33 -5.98 -6.46
N ARG A 693 -1.27 -4.99 -7.36
CA ARG A 693 -1.86 -3.65 -7.16
C ARG A 693 -3.34 -3.54 -7.54
N TYR A 694 -3.86 -4.40 -8.42
CA TYR A 694 -5.26 -4.33 -8.92
C TYR A 694 -6.19 -5.45 -8.43
N ARG A 695 -5.87 -6.12 -7.32
CA ARG A 695 -6.70 -7.20 -6.74
C ARG A 695 -8.19 -6.84 -6.55
N LEU A 696 -8.48 -5.60 -6.15
CA LEU A 696 -9.85 -5.11 -5.94
C LEU A 696 -10.63 -4.92 -7.25
N ALA A 697 -9.94 -4.75 -8.38
CA ALA A 697 -10.57 -4.66 -9.69
C ALA A 697 -11.26 -5.98 -10.10
N ILE A 698 -10.79 -7.11 -9.56
CA ILE A 698 -11.37 -8.45 -9.79
C ILE A 698 -12.80 -8.53 -9.20
N VAL A 699 -13.11 -7.75 -8.17
CA VAL A 699 -14.46 -7.70 -7.60
C VAL A 699 -15.30 -6.66 -8.31
N SER A 700 -14.79 -5.42 -8.44
CA SER A 700 -15.59 -4.32 -8.99
C SER A 700 -15.93 -4.48 -10.48
N LEU A 701 -14.96 -4.79 -11.35
CA LEU A 701 -15.20 -4.78 -12.80
C LEU A 701 -16.22 -5.84 -13.27
N PRO A 702 -16.27 -7.06 -12.69
CA PRO A 702 -17.36 -7.99 -12.95
C PRO A 702 -18.74 -7.49 -12.53
N ILE A 703 -18.87 -6.80 -11.38
CA ILE A 703 -20.15 -6.21 -10.94
C ILE A 703 -20.65 -5.22 -11.99
N ALA A 704 -19.77 -4.36 -12.51
CA ALA A 704 -20.12 -3.42 -13.58
C ALA A 704 -20.67 -4.14 -14.83
N LEU A 705 -20.06 -5.27 -15.20
CA LEU A 705 -20.47 -6.04 -16.38
C LEU A 705 -21.80 -6.78 -16.16
N VAL A 706 -22.02 -7.34 -14.98
CA VAL A 706 -23.29 -7.99 -14.60
C VAL A 706 -24.42 -6.95 -14.59
N ALA A 707 -24.20 -5.78 -13.99
CA ALA A 707 -25.16 -4.67 -13.99
C ALA A 707 -25.51 -4.22 -15.41
N LEU A 708 -24.50 -4.04 -16.27
CA LEU A 708 -24.72 -3.66 -17.67
C LEU A 708 -25.47 -4.74 -18.45
N ASN A 709 -25.19 -6.02 -18.20
CA ASN A 709 -25.91 -7.12 -18.83
C ASN A 709 -27.37 -7.16 -18.39
N LEU A 710 -27.66 -6.95 -17.10
CA LEU A 710 -29.02 -6.83 -16.56
C LEU A 710 -29.77 -5.67 -17.22
N ALA A 711 -29.15 -4.49 -17.36
CA ALA A 711 -29.75 -3.35 -18.07
C ALA A 711 -30.16 -3.74 -19.50
N TYR A 712 -29.30 -4.48 -20.20
CA TYR A 712 -29.57 -4.95 -21.57
C TYR A 712 -30.68 -6.02 -21.62
N GLN A 713 -30.75 -6.93 -20.63
CA GLN A 713 -31.85 -7.90 -20.51
C GLN A 713 -33.19 -7.20 -20.28
N PHE A 714 -33.25 -6.22 -19.37
CA PHE A 714 -34.45 -5.42 -19.14
C PHE A 714 -34.85 -4.58 -20.36
N TYR A 715 -33.90 -4.06 -21.12
CA TYR A 715 -34.19 -3.38 -22.39
C TYR A 715 -34.91 -4.28 -23.40
N HIS A 716 -34.45 -5.52 -23.58
CA HIS A 716 -35.13 -6.49 -24.46
C HIS A 716 -36.45 -6.96 -23.89
N TYR A 717 -36.52 -7.17 -22.57
CA TYR A 717 -37.74 -7.57 -21.89
C TYR A 717 -38.85 -6.54 -22.05
N ASN A 718 -38.58 -5.25 -21.82
CA ASN A 718 -39.56 -4.18 -21.97
C ASN A 718 -40.02 -4.00 -23.43
N LYS A 719 -39.20 -4.37 -24.41
CA LYS A 719 -39.53 -4.24 -25.84
C LYS A 719 -40.30 -5.44 -26.40
N GLY A 720 -39.95 -6.66 -25.98
CA GLY A 720 -40.45 -7.91 -26.59
C GLY A 720 -41.14 -8.88 -25.64
N GLY A 721 -41.23 -8.58 -24.34
CA GLY A 721 -41.81 -9.44 -23.31
C GLY A 721 -41.05 -10.76 -23.09
N GLU A 722 -39.85 -10.91 -23.65
CA GLU A 722 -38.98 -12.08 -23.48
C GLU A 722 -37.73 -11.67 -22.70
N PHE A 723 -37.53 -12.29 -21.53
CA PHE A 723 -36.35 -12.10 -20.71
C PHE A 723 -35.29 -13.11 -21.16
N ILE A 724 -34.44 -12.66 -22.09
CA ILE A 724 -33.41 -13.48 -22.73
C ILE A 724 -32.40 -14.03 -21.69
N SER A 725 -31.80 -15.18 -22.01
CA SER A 725 -30.80 -15.79 -21.12
C SER A 725 -29.55 -14.91 -20.96
N PHE A 726 -28.90 -14.99 -19.80
CA PHE A 726 -27.76 -14.15 -19.44
C PHE A 726 -26.61 -14.22 -20.46
N ASP A 727 -26.24 -15.43 -20.92
CA ASP A 727 -25.17 -15.64 -21.92
C ASP A 727 -25.57 -15.15 -23.32
N THR A 728 -26.84 -15.29 -23.70
CA THR A 728 -27.34 -14.73 -24.98
C THR A 728 -27.30 -13.20 -24.95
N SER A 729 -27.73 -12.61 -23.84
CA SER A 729 -27.65 -11.16 -23.62
C SER A 729 -26.22 -10.65 -23.69
N LEU A 730 -25.31 -11.31 -22.97
CA LEU A 730 -23.89 -10.96 -22.93
C LEU A 730 -23.26 -11.03 -24.33
N GLY A 731 -23.58 -12.09 -25.10
CA GLY A 731 -23.12 -12.23 -26.48
C GLY A 731 -23.64 -11.14 -27.41
N LEU A 732 -24.92 -10.76 -27.29
CA LEU A 732 -25.50 -9.68 -28.07
C LEU A 732 -24.92 -8.31 -27.70
N LEU A 733 -24.70 -8.05 -26.41
CA LEU A 733 -24.07 -6.84 -25.90
C LEU A 733 -22.66 -6.69 -26.46
N VAL A 734 -21.84 -7.74 -26.36
CA VAL A 734 -20.48 -7.77 -26.91
C VAL A 734 -20.54 -7.58 -28.43
N TYR A 735 -21.37 -8.34 -29.14
CA TYR A 735 -21.45 -8.26 -30.61
C TYR A 735 -21.77 -6.84 -31.11
N ASN A 736 -22.72 -6.16 -30.48
CA ASN A 736 -23.17 -4.84 -30.90
C ASN A 736 -22.27 -3.69 -30.40
N HIS A 737 -21.62 -3.84 -29.24
CA HIS A 737 -21.02 -2.69 -28.53
C HIS A 737 -19.54 -2.83 -28.13
N TRP A 738 -18.87 -3.96 -28.38
CA TRP A 738 -17.49 -4.18 -27.90
C TRP A 738 -16.50 -3.07 -28.29
N LYS A 739 -16.56 -2.54 -29.52
CA LYS A 739 -15.68 -1.44 -29.97
C LYS A 739 -15.88 -0.18 -29.14
N LYS A 740 -17.14 0.18 -28.86
CA LYS A 740 -17.48 1.36 -28.05
C LYS A 740 -17.02 1.18 -26.61
N ILE A 741 -17.22 -0.02 -26.05
CA ILE A 741 -16.81 -0.34 -24.68
C ILE A 741 -15.28 -0.24 -24.53
N LEU A 742 -14.51 -0.80 -25.47
CA LEU A 742 -13.05 -0.70 -25.43
C LEU A 742 -12.56 0.74 -25.60
N LEU A 743 -13.16 1.51 -26.51
CA LEU A 743 -12.82 2.91 -26.70
C LEU A 743 -13.08 3.73 -25.42
N VAL A 744 -14.25 3.56 -24.80
CA VAL A 744 -14.59 4.24 -23.54
C VAL A 744 -13.60 3.86 -22.44
N LYS A 745 -13.29 2.57 -22.27
CA LYS A 745 -12.33 2.11 -21.23
C LYS A 745 -10.90 2.59 -21.48
N CYS A 746 -10.50 2.74 -22.74
CA CYS A 746 -9.21 3.34 -23.08
C CYS A 746 -9.18 4.84 -22.74
N LEU A 747 -10.20 5.59 -23.16
CA LEU A 747 -10.26 7.04 -22.97
C LEU A 747 -10.63 7.48 -21.55
N LEU A 748 -11.09 6.56 -20.69
CA LEU A 748 -11.55 6.92 -19.35
C LEU A 748 -10.40 7.43 -18.48
N THR A 749 -9.22 6.79 -18.52
CA THR A 749 -8.03 7.22 -17.76
C THR A 749 -7.69 8.71 -17.97
N PRO A 750 -7.46 9.20 -19.21
CA PRO A 750 -7.10 10.61 -19.42
C PRO A 750 -8.31 11.54 -19.21
N LEU A 751 -9.53 11.03 -19.25
CA LEU A 751 -10.73 11.84 -19.01
C LEU A 751 -10.94 12.12 -17.52
N VAL A 752 -10.67 11.14 -16.64
CA VAL A 752 -10.81 11.31 -15.18
C VAL A 752 -9.67 12.08 -14.53
N THR A 753 -8.59 12.36 -15.26
CA THR A 753 -7.48 13.21 -14.78
C THR A 753 -7.70 14.69 -15.05
N ILE A 754 -8.68 15.06 -15.87
CA ILE A 754 -9.03 16.46 -16.15
C ILE A 754 -9.70 17.08 -14.90
N ALA A 755 -9.15 18.18 -14.39
CA ALA A 755 -9.61 18.83 -13.16
C ALA A 755 -11.12 19.16 -13.16
N PHE A 756 -11.68 19.63 -14.28
CA PHE A 756 -13.12 19.87 -14.40
C PHE A 756 -13.95 18.60 -14.25
N VAL A 757 -13.50 17.49 -14.84
CA VAL A 757 -14.17 16.19 -14.72
C VAL A 757 -14.09 15.67 -13.29
N GLN A 758 -12.94 15.84 -12.62
CA GLN A 758 -12.79 15.46 -11.21
C GLN A 758 -13.76 16.23 -10.30
N LYS A 759 -13.97 17.53 -10.54
CA LYS A 759 -14.99 18.34 -9.83
C LYS A 759 -16.40 17.80 -10.06
N LEU A 760 -16.74 17.47 -11.31
CA LEU A 760 -18.05 16.92 -11.65
C LEU A 760 -18.27 15.54 -11.01
N LEU A 761 -17.27 14.67 -11.05
CA LEU A 761 -17.33 13.33 -10.45
C LEU A 761 -17.45 13.41 -8.92
N PHE A 762 -16.76 14.35 -8.29
CA PHE A 762 -16.88 14.59 -6.85
C PHE A 762 -18.31 15.02 -6.46
N LEU A 763 -18.91 15.95 -7.20
CA LEU A 763 -20.31 16.37 -6.97
C LEU A 763 -21.30 15.22 -7.17
N LEU A 764 -20.98 14.29 -8.07
CA LEU A 764 -21.79 13.12 -8.37
C LEU A 764 -21.47 11.92 -7.48
N ASP A 765 -20.50 12.01 -6.56
CA ASP A 765 -20.15 10.90 -5.67
C ASP A 765 -21.14 10.85 -4.49
N PRO A 766 -22.08 9.88 -4.47
CA PRO A 766 -22.99 9.71 -3.34
C PRO A 766 -22.28 9.32 -2.04
N ALA A 767 -21.05 8.80 -2.09
CA ALA A 767 -20.32 8.43 -0.89
C ALA A 767 -19.70 9.64 -0.18
N GLY A 768 -19.22 10.63 -0.94
CA GLY A 768 -18.76 11.92 -0.42
C GLY A 768 -17.55 11.88 0.54
N MET A 769 -16.77 10.79 0.55
CA MET A 769 -15.72 10.55 1.57
C MET A 769 -14.31 11.04 1.18
N ASP A 770 -14.05 11.27 -0.10
CA ASP A 770 -12.75 11.73 -0.57
C ASP A 770 -12.90 13.07 -1.27
N ASN A 771 -12.28 14.12 -0.74
CA ASN A 771 -12.24 15.44 -1.35
C ASN A 771 -10.90 15.68 -2.08
N PRO A 772 -10.76 15.29 -3.37
CA PRO A 772 -9.54 15.51 -4.13
C PRO A 772 -9.20 16.99 -4.33
N LEU A 773 -10.18 17.89 -4.17
CA LEU A 773 -9.99 19.33 -4.39
C LEU A 773 -9.23 19.99 -3.24
N LEU A 774 -9.54 19.59 -2.01
CA LEU A 774 -8.88 20.09 -0.79
C LEU A 774 -7.40 19.65 -0.73
N LEU A 775 -7.10 18.48 -1.28
CA LEU A 775 -5.72 17.99 -1.42
C LEU A 775 -4.94 18.77 -2.49
N HIS A 776 -5.58 19.10 -3.62
CA HIS A 776 -4.94 19.83 -4.69
C HIS A 776 -4.54 21.26 -4.28
N GLU A 777 -5.37 21.95 -3.48
CA GLU A 777 -5.02 23.25 -2.89
C GLU A 777 -3.78 23.20 -1.98
N LYS A 778 -3.47 22.02 -1.42
CA LYS A 778 -2.29 21.78 -0.58
C LYS A 778 -1.08 21.21 -1.35
N GLY A 779 -1.10 21.21 -2.69
CA GLY A 779 -0.02 20.65 -3.52
C GLY A 779 0.06 19.12 -3.49
N ILE A 780 -1.02 18.45 -3.08
CA ILE A 780 -1.11 16.98 -3.05
C ILE A 780 -2.00 16.52 -4.20
N VAL A 781 -1.48 15.61 -5.03
CA VAL A 781 -2.21 15.03 -6.15
C VAL A 781 -2.74 13.65 -5.76
N SER A 782 -4.02 13.41 -5.99
CA SER A 782 -4.68 12.13 -5.70
C SER A 782 -5.46 11.61 -6.90
N SER A 783 -5.19 10.37 -7.31
CA SER A 783 -5.89 9.70 -8.42
C SER A 783 -6.87 8.65 -7.88
N ILE A 784 -8.09 9.08 -7.58
CA ILE A 784 -9.08 8.25 -6.84
C ILE A 784 -10.03 7.49 -7.78
N TYR A 785 -10.14 7.94 -9.04
CA TYR A 785 -11.13 7.44 -10.00
C TYR A 785 -10.57 6.37 -10.96
N TYR A 786 -11.47 5.51 -11.45
CA TYR A 786 -11.24 4.41 -12.37
C TYR A 786 -10.10 3.47 -11.93
N LEU A 787 -8.96 3.50 -12.62
CA LEU A 787 -7.78 2.69 -12.31
C LEU A 787 -6.75 3.46 -11.46
N GLY A 788 -7.00 4.71 -11.09
CA GLY A 788 -6.09 5.48 -10.25
C GLY A 788 -4.74 5.84 -10.88
N ILE A 789 -4.63 5.74 -12.22
CA ILE A 789 -3.41 6.04 -12.98
C ILE A 789 -3.51 7.36 -13.73
N ARG A 790 -2.36 8.02 -13.95
CA ARG A 790 -2.26 9.28 -14.70
C ARG A 790 -1.47 9.13 -15.99
N GLU A 791 -0.65 8.09 -16.09
CA GLU A 791 0.26 7.89 -17.20
C GLU A 791 -0.48 7.43 -18.45
N ILE A 792 -0.35 8.22 -19.52
CA ILE A 792 -0.93 7.93 -20.84
C ILE A 792 -0.35 6.63 -21.44
N PHE A 793 0.84 6.21 -21.02
CA PHE A 793 1.41 4.93 -21.45
C PHE A 793 0.54 3.72 -21.03
N MET A 794 -0.20 3.84 -19.92
CA MET A 794 -0.99 2.74 -19.32
C MET A 794 -2.44 2.65 -19.83
N LEU A 795 -2.79 3.36 -20.91
CA LEU A 795 -4.14 3.34 -21.49
C LEU A 795 -4.64 1.92 -21.87
N TRP A 796 -3.72 0.99 -22.13
CA TRP A 796 -4.04 -0.37 -22.53
C TRP A 796 -4.59 -1.24 -21.37
N LEU A 797 -4.41 -0.84 -20.10
CA LEU A 797 -4.89 -1.59 -18.94
C LEU A 797 -6.42 -1.72 -18.92
N GLY A 798 -7.14 -0.64 -19.23
CA GLY A 798 -8.61 -0.66 -19.27
C GLY A 798 -9.18 -1.66 -20.29
N PRO A 799 -8.74 -1.60 -21.56
CA PRO A 799 -9.03 -2.59 -22.58
C PRO A 799 -8.59 -4.02 -22.22
N MET A 800 -7.50 -4.22 -21.47
CA MET A 800 -7.07 -5.55 -21.00
C MET A 800 -8.00 -6.13 -19.91
N PHE A 801 -8.42 -5.31 -18.93
CA PHE A 801 -9.26 -5.79 -17.83
C PHE A 801 -10.69 -6.15 -18.26
N PHE A 802 -11.21 -5.56 -19.35
CA PHE A 802 -12.54 -5.90 -19.86
C PHE A 802 -12.73 -7.38 -20.24
N PRO A 803 -11.92 -7.97 -21.14
CA PRO A 803 -12.02 -9.38 -21.50
C PRO A 803 -11.71 -10.31 -20.31
N MET A 804 -10.85 -9.90 -19.36
CA MET A 804 -10.63 -10.64 -18.11
C MET A 804 -11.91 -10.70 -17.26
N ALA A 805 -12.55 -9.56 -17.03
CA ALA A 805 -13.83 -9.50 -16.30
C ALA A 805 -14.94 -10.30 -17.02
N LEU A 806 -14.96 -10.25 -18.37
CA LEU A 806 -15.88 -11.03 -19.20
C LEU A 806 -15.69 -12.53 -19.02
N LEU A 807 -14.45 -13.01 -18.94
CA LEU A 807 -14.13 -14.40 -18.65
C LEU A 807 -14.60 -14.80 -17.25
N VAL A 808 -14.29 -14.02 -16.22
CA VAL A 808 -14.69 -14.32 -14.83
C VAL A 808 -16.22 -14.43 -14.73
N VAL A 809 -16.96 -13.47 -15.29
CA VAL A 809 -18.43 -13.50 -15.32
C VAL A 809 -18.96 -14.74 -16.05
N ARG A 810 -18.35 -15.12 -17.18
CA ARG A 810 -18.76 -16.32 -17.95
C ARG A 810 -18.44 -17.62 -17.20
N LEU A 811 -17.30 -17.70 -16.51
CA LEU A 811 -16.90 -18.86 -15.71
C LEU A 811 -17.86 -19.07 -14.54
N VAL A 812 -18.16 -18.02 -13.75
CA VAL A 812 -19.14 -18.09 -12.66
C VAL A 812 -20.51 -18.52 -13.17
N TYR A 813 -20.98 -17.93 -14.28
CA TYR A 813 -22.25 -18.35 -14.89
C TYR A 813 -22.23 -19.81 -15.37
N GLY A 814 -21.10 -20.28 -15.90
CA GLY A 814 -20.88 -21.68 -16.27
C GLY A 814 -20.96 -22.62 -15.07
N ILE A 815 -20.35 -22.25 -13.94
CA ILE A 815 -20.42 -23.00 -12.68
C ILE A 815 -21.87 -23.10 -12.20
N ILE A 816 -22.65 -22.02 -12.23
CA ILE A 816 -24.07 -22.05 -11.87
C ILE A 816 -24.84 -23.05 -12.74
N LYS A 817 -24.64 -23.02 -14.06
CA LYS A 817 -25.28 -23.99 -14.96
C LYS A 817 -24.86 -25.43 -14.68
N LEU A 818 -23.59 -25.65 -14.34
CA LEU A 818 -23.09 -26.98 -13.98
C LEU A 818 -23.75 -27.48 -12.69
N LEU A 819 -23.86 -26.62 -11.67
CA LEU A 819 -24.55 -26.93 -10.42
C LEU A 819 -26.03 -27.24 -10.64
N GLU A 820 -26.73 -26.43 -11.45
CA GLU A 820 -28.12 -26.67 -11.83
C GLU A 820 -28.30 -27.98 -12.60
N PHE A 821 -27.38 -28.30 -13.51
CA PHE A 821 -27.40 -29.55 -14.26
C PHE A 821 -27.18 -30.77 -13.36
N ALA A 822 -26.17 -30.70 -12.48
CA ALA A 822 -25.88 -31.75 -11.50
C ALA A 822 -27.09 -31.98 -10.57
N PHE A 823 -27.65 -30.89 -10.02
CA PHE A 823 -28.84 -30.95 -9.16
C PHE A 823 -30.05 -31.57 -9.88
N SER A 824 -30.32 -31.15 -11.11
CA SER A 824 -31.42 -31.70 -11.93
C SER A 824 -31.26 -33.20 -12.18
N LYS A 825 -30.03 -33.66 -12.46
CA LYS A 825 -29.72 -35.09 -12.65
C LYS A 825 -29.86 -35.88 -11.34
N SER A 826 -29.29 -35.39 -10.24
CA SER A 826 -29.40 -36.03 -8.92
C SER A 826 -30.85 -36.12 -8.46
N TYR A 827 -31.64 -35.06 -8.66
CA TYR A 827 -33.07 -35.07 -8.34
C TYR A 827 -33.85 -36.07 -9.22
N GLY A 828 -33.52 -36.17 -10.51
CA GLY A 828 -34.11 -37.19 -11.39
C GLY A 828 -33.82 -38.63 -10.93
N VAL A 829 -32.57 -38.91 -10.52
CA VAL A 829 -32.18 -40.21 -9.95
C VAL A 829 -32.90 -40.48 -8.63
N LEU A 830 -32.95 -39.48 -7.74
CA LEU A 830 -33.66 -39.58 -6.46
C LEU A 830 -35.16 -39.84 -6.68
N LEU A 831 -35.79 -39.17 -7.64
CA LEU A 831 -37.19 -39.38 -7.99
C LEU A 831 -37.42 -40.79 -8.55
N LEU A 832 -36.49 -41.32 -9.36
CA LEU A 832 -36.55 -42.70 -9.85
C LEU A 832 -36.41 -43.73 -8.71
N LEU A 833 -35.48 -43.51 -7.77
CA LEU A 833 -35.29 -44.34 -6.58
C LEU A 833 -36.52 -44.29 -5.66
N LEU A 834 -37.08 -43.10 -5.42
CA LEU A 834 -38.27 -42.91 -4.61
C LEU A 834 -39.54 -43.40 -5.31
N SER A 835 -39.60 -43.40 -6.64
CA SER A 835 -40.75 -43.98 -7.38
C SER A 835 -40.87 -45.49 -7.23
N ARG A 836 -39.82 -46.18 -6.75
CA ARG A 836 -39.90 -47.59 -6.32
C ARG A 836 -40.65 -47.78 -5.01
N PHE A 837 -40.75 -46.74 -4.18
CA PHE A 837 -41.54 -46.73 -2.95
C PHE A 837 -42.79 -45.87 -3.18
N ASN A 838 -43.94 -46.50 -3.36
CA ASN A 838 -45.23 -45.91 -3.79
C ASN A 838 -45.86 -44.83 -2.86
N ILE A 839 -45.07 -44.19 -1.99
CA ILE A 839 -45.55 -43.42 -0.84
C ILE A 839 -45.55 -41.90 -1.09
N PHE A 840 -44.76 -41.38 -2.04
CA PHE A 840 -44.46 -39.94 -2.08
C PHE A 840 -45.34 -39.09 -3.04
N ARG A 841 -46.06 -39.72 -3.98
CA ARG A 841 -46.72 -38.99 -5.08
C ARG A 841 -48.00 -38.23 -4.67
N ARG A 842 -48.57 -38.52 -3.50
CA ARG A 842 -49.83 -37.91 -3.00
C ARG A 842 -49.63 -36.79 -1.96
N TYR A 843 -48.47 -36.63 -1.34
CA TYR A 843 -48.29 -35.69 -0.21
C TYR A 843 -47.88 -34.26 -0.63
N ILE A 844 -47.33 -34.07 -1.83
CA ILE A 844 -46.67 -32.80 -2.24
C ILE A 844 -47.62 -31.78 -2.88
N ALA A 845 -48.71 -32.21 -3.52
CA ALA A 845 -49.38 -31.33 -4.49
C ALA A 845 -50.44 -30.34 -3.94
N ALA A 846 -50.93 -30.49 -2.69
CA ALA A 846 -52.12 -29.75 -2.25
C ALA A 846 -51.98 -28.91 -0.95
N GLU A 847 -51.02 -29.19 -0.07
CA GLU A 847 -50.84 -28.44 1.20
C GLU A 847 -49.78 -27.31 1.14
N GLU A 848 -48.98 -27.24 0.07
CA GLU A 848 -47.73 -26.46 0.05
C GLU A 848 -47.97 -24.93 -0.10
N HIS A 849 -48.96 -24.49 -0.88
CA HIS A 849 -49.08 -23.08 -1.26
C HIS A 849 -49.51 -22.12 -0.13
N ARG A 850 -50.32 -22.57 0.85
CA ARG A 850 -50.84 -21.73 1.96
C ARG A 850 -49.91 -21.74 3.18
N LYS A 851 -49.25 -22.86 3.49
CA LYS A 851 -48.22 -22.96 4.56
C LYS A 851 -46.91 -22.24 4.18
N PHE A 852 -46.58 -22.15 2.89
CA PHE A 852 -45.36 -21.50 2.40
C PHE A 852 -45.36 -19.98 2.61
N LYS A 853 -46.49 -19.29 2.36
CA LYS A 853 -46.60 -17.82 2.58
C LYS A 853 -46.48 -17.40 4.05
N LEU A 854 -47.07 -18.18 4.97
CA LEU A 854 -47.00 -17.87 6.41
C LEU A 854 -45.60 -18.07 6.99
N ARG A 855 -44.91 -19.15 6.58
CA ARG A 855 -43.51 -19.43 6.96
C ARG A 855 -42.54 -18.37 6.43
N GLN A 856 -42.76 -17.87 5.20
CA GLN A 856 -41.97 -16.79 4.62
C GLN A 856 -42.15 -15.47 5.37
N LEU A 857 -43.39 -15.10 5.71
CA LEU A 857 -43.67 -13.89 6.50
C LEU A 857 -42.99 -13.98 7.88
N PHE A 858 -43.11 -15.12 8.56
CA PHE A 858 -42.41 -15.35 9.82
C PHE A 858 -40.88 -15.25 9.67
N GLY A 859 -40.31 -15.82 8.61
CA GLY A 859 -38.89 -15.72 8.30
C GLY A 859 -38.42 -14.28 8.06
N ILE A 860 -39.20 -13.45 7.36
CA ILE A 860 -38.90 -12.01 7.17
C ILE A 860 -38.95 -11.28 8.51
N CYS A 861 -40.02 -11.46 9.29
CA CYS A 861 -40.17 -10.82 10.60
C CYS A 861 -39.04 -11.23 11.55
N PHE A 862 -38.70 -12.52 11.59
CA PHE A 862 -37.61 -13.05 12.41
C PHE A 862 -36.24 -12.51 11.99
N MET A 863 -35.93 -12.52 10.68
CA MET A 863 -34.66 -11.99 10.18
C MET A 863 -34.56 -10.48 10.37
N THR A 864 -35.65 -9.74 10.16
CA THR A 864 -35.68 -8.28 10.34
C THR A 864 -35.52 -7.93 11.81
N ALA A 865 -36.24 -8.61 12.71
CA ALA A 865 -36.07 -8.45 14.16
C ALA A 865 -34.64 -8.84 14.58
N GLY A 866 -34.13 -9.96 14.07
CA GLY A 866 -32.74 -10.37 14.29
C GLY A 866 -31.75 -9.29 13.89
N VAL A 867 -31.91 -8.68 12.72
CA VAL A 867 -31.02 -7.59 12.25
C VAL A 867 -31.16 -6.32 13.10
N ILE A 868 -32.36 -5.99 13.57
CA ILE A 868 -32.58 -4.82 14.43
C ILE A 868 -31.89 -5.00 15.79
N PHE A 869 -31.95 -6.21 16.36
CA PHE A 869 -31.53 -6.43 17.75
C PHE A 869 -30.10 -6.98 17.92
N TYR A 870 -29.59 -7.79 16.98
CA TYR A 870 -28.35 -8.54 17.26
C TYR A 870 -27.52 -8.97 16.05
N ILE A 871 -28.15 -9.27 14.92
CA ILE A 871 -27.51 -9.88 13.76
C ILE A 871 -27.02 -8.78 12.80
N PRO A 872 -25.77 -8.82 12.31
CA PRO A 872 -25.32 -7.91 11.28
C PRO A 872 -26.05 -8.19 9.96
N TYR A 873 -26.47 -7.13 9.27
CA TYR A 873 -27.19 -7.24 8.00
C TYR A 873 -26.41 -8.02 6.92
N GLN A 874 -25.07 -8.04 7.02
CA GLN A 874 -24.16 -8.81 6.18
C GLN A 874 -24.41 -10.32 6.28
N PHE A 875 -24.69 -10.84 7.48
CA PHE A 875 -25.04 -12.25 7.67
C PHE A 875 -26.42 -12.57 7.07
N ALA A 876 -27.39 -11.66 7.25
CA ALA A 876 -28.68 -11.79 6.61
C ALA A 876 -28.55 -11.85 5.08
N PHE A 877 -27.66 -11.05 4.47
CA PHE A 877 -27.39 -11.11 3.04
C PHE A 877 -26.82 -12.46 2.57
N VAL A 878 -25.94 -13.10 3.35
CA VAL A 878 -25.45 -14.45 3.06
C VAL A 878 -26.61 -15.45 3.02
N LEU A 879 -27.50 -15.42 4.02
CA LEU A 879 -28.67 -16.30 4.06
C LEU A 879 -29.63 -16.04 2.89
N ILE A 880 -29.87 -14.77 2.56
CA ILE A 880 -30.72 -14.39 1.43
C ILE A 880 -30.13 -14.90 0.10
N SER A 881 -28.80 -14.82 -0.04
CA SER A 881 -28.10 -15.34 -1.22
C SER A 881 -28.26 -16.86 -1.37
N LEU A 882 -28.25 -17.60 -0.25
CA LEU A 882 -28.53 -19.04 -0.24
C LEU A 882 -29.98 -19.34 -0.64
N VAL A 883 -30.95 -18.56 -0.16
CA VAL A 883 -32.36 -18.71 -0.56
C VAL A 883 -32.54 -18.44 -2.06
N GLN A 884 -31.87 -17.42 -2.61
CA GLN A 884 -31.90 -17.13 -4.04
C GLN A 884 -31.26 -18.27 -4.86
N LEU A 885 -30.15 -18.85 -4.37
CA LEU A 885 -29.52 -20.03 -5.00
C LEU A 885 -30.47 -21.23 -5.03
N VAL A 886 -31.11 -21.56 -3.90
CA VAL A 886 -32.10 -22.65 -3.82
C VAL A 886 -33.28 -22.40 -4.75
N THR A 887 -33.74 -21.15 -4.86
CA THR A 887 -34.80 -20.75 -5.80
C THR A 887 -34.40 -21.02 -7.26
N CYS A 888 -33.16 -20.67 -7.65
CA CYS A 888 -32.63 -20.99 -8.98
C CYS A 888 -32.53 -22.50 -9.22
N LEU A 889 -32.08 -23.29 -8.24
CA LEU A 889 -32.00 -24.75 -8.34
C LEU A 889 -33.38 -25.39 -8.51
N LYS A 890 -34.41 -24.91 -7.80
CA LYS A 890 -35.81 -25.35 -7.98
C LYS A 890 -36.32 -25.05 -9.38
N LEU A 891 -36.07 -23.85 -9.90
CA LEU A 891 -36.41 -23.45 -11.28
C LEU A 891 -35.61 -24.21 -12.36
N ALA A 892 -34.50 -24.85 -11.99
CA ALA A 892 -33.71 -25.66 -12.91
C ALA A 892 -34.31 -27.05 -13.19
N LEU A 893 -35.24 -27.52 -12.35
CA LEU A 893 -35.88 -28.82 -12.49
C LEU A 893 -36.64 -28.97 -13.83
N PRO A 894 -36.65 -30.18 -14.42
CA PRO A 894 -37.27 -30.41 -15.72
C PRO A 894 -38.78 -30.25 -15.62
N THR A 895 -39.29 -29.15 -16.16
CA THR A 895 -40.73 -28.83 -16.28
C THR A 895 -41.06 -28.44 -17.72
N LYS A 896 -42.35 -28.35 -18.08
CA LYS A 896 -42.75 -27.92 -19.43
C LYS A 896 -42.21 -26.51 -19.70
N SER A 897 -41.45 -26.36 -20.78
CA SER A 897 -40.80 -25.10 -21.19
C SER A 897 -41.85 -24.10 -21.71
N THR A 898 -42.47 -23.34 -20.81
CA THR A 898 -43.32 -22.19 -21.17
C THR A 898 -42.50 -20.91 -21.28
N LYS A 899 -42.98 -19.93 -22.05
CA LYS A 899 -42.32 -18.60 -22.19
C LYS A 899 -42.13 -17.93 -20.82
N GLU A 900 -43.16 -17.98 -19.98
CA GLU A 900 -43.15 -17.42 -18.62
C GLU A 900 -42.14 -18.13 -17.70
N HIS A 901 -42.11 -19.46 -17.72
CA HIS A 901 -41.14 -20.24 -16.94
C HIS A 901 -39.70 -19.92 -17.36
N ASN A 902 -39.43 -19.80 -18.66
CA ASN A 902 -38.11 -19.43 -19.16
C ASN A 902 -37.70 -18.00 -18.77
N ASN A 903 -38.63 -17.05 -18.82
CA ASN A 903 -38.39 -15.68 -18.36
C ASN A 903 -38.03 -15.65 -16.87
N LEU A 904 -38.84 -16.32 -16.03
CA LEU A 904 -38.63 -16.39 -14.59
C LEU A 904 -37.28 -17.03 -14.24
N LYS A 905 -36.94 -18.12 -14.92
CA LYS A 905 -35.67 -18.82 -14.77
C LYS A 905 -34.47 -17.96 -15.16
N ASN A 906 -34.52 -17.28 -16.30
CA ASN A 906 -33.45 -16.40 -16.75
C ASN A 906 -33.28 -15.17 -15.85
N TYR A 907 -34.39 -14.59 -15.38
CA TYR A 907 -34.40 -13.47 -14.44
C TYR A 907 -33.71 -13.85 -13.12
N ASN A 908 -34.17 -14.92 -12.46
CA ASN A 908 -33.64 -15.35 -11.17
C ASN A 908 -32.15 -15.72 -11.23
N ARG A 909 -31.71 -16.35 -12.32
CA ARG A 909 -30.28 -16.60 -12.58
C ARG A 909 -29.46 -15.32 -12.71
N SER A 910 -30.01 -14.31 -13.37
CA SER A 910 -29.30 -13.04 -13.60
C SER A 910 -29.21 -12.21 -12.32
N ILE A 911 -30.24 -12.28 -11.47
CA ILE A 911 -30.20 -11.72 -10.11
C ILE A 911 -29.19 -12.49 -9.23
N LEU A 912 -29.19 -13.82 -9.26
CA LEU A 912 -28.20 -14.63 -8.53
C LEU A 912 -26.76 -14.28 -8.91
N MET A 913 -26.49 -13.99 -10.18
CA MET A 913 -25.17 -13.50 -10.63
C MET A 913 -24.75 -12.23 -9.88
N MET A 914 -25.65 -11.27 -9.68
CA MET A 914 -25.35 -10.05 -8.93
C MET A 914 -25.05 -10.35 -7.45
N PHE A 915 -25.85 -11.22 -6.82
CA PHE A 915 -25.65 -11.63 -5.43
C PHE A 915 -24.28 -12.29 -5.23
N ILE A 916 -23.88 -13.20 -6.13
CA ILE A 916 -22.58 -13.90 -6.05
C ILE A 916 -21.40 -12.93 -6.10
N PHE A 917 -21.44 -11.90 -6.94
CA PHE A 917 -20.35 -10.92 -7.01
C PHE A 917 -20.35 -9.90 -5.86
N LEU A 918 -21.47 -9.70 -5.17
CA LEU A 918 -21.54 -8.86 -3.97
C LEU A 918 -21.20 -9.62 -2.68
N LEU A 919 -21.34 -10.95 -2.64
CA LEU A 919 -21.02 -11.78 -1.47
C LEU A 919 -19.59 -11.57 -0.91
N PRO A 920 -18.52 -11.50 -1.73
CA PRO A 920 -17.16 -11.28 -1.24
C PRO A 920 -16.97 -10.02 -0.38
N ILE A 921 -17.84 -9.01 -0.54
CA ILE A 921 -17.82 -7.77 0.24
C ILE A 921 -18.27 -8.03 1.69
N HIS A 922 -19.20 -8.96 1.89
CA HIS A 922 -19.85 -9.20 3.18
C HIS A 922 -19.24 -10.34 3.98
N ILE A 923 -18.66 -11.35 3.31
CA ILE A 923 -18.07 -12.52 3.97
C ILE A 923 -17.05 -12.14 5.05
N PRO A 924 -16.10 -11.20 4.83
CA PRO A 924 -15.11 -10.84 5.85
C PRO A 924 -15.76 -10.29 7.13
N ILE A 925 -16.79 -9.44 7.02
CA ILE A 925 -17.49 -8.87 8.18
C ILE A 925 -18.25 -9.96 8.94
N VAL A 926 -18.83 -10.94 8.25
CA VAL A 926 -19.48 -12.10 8.87
C VAL A 926 -18.47 -12.95 9.66
N ILE A 927 -17.25 -13.12 9.13
CA ILE A 927 -16.17 -13.80 9.87
C ILE A 927 -15.83 -13.03 11.15
N VAL A 928 -15.71 -11.70 11.09
CA VAL A 928 -15.48 -10.85 12.28
C VAL A 928 -16.59 -11.03 13.32
N PHE A 929 -17.85 -11.10 12.89
CA PHE A 929 -18.98 -11.32 13.79
C PHE A 929 -18.90 -12.66 14.52
N PHE A 930 -18.68 -13.76 13.80
CA PHE A 930 -18.57 -15.09 14.41
C PHE A 930 -17.36 -15.21 15.36
N HIS A 931 -16.25 -14.55 15.03
CA HIS A 931 -15.07 -14.47 15.89
C HIS A 931 -15.40 -13.79 17.23
N ASN A 932 -16.04 -12.61 17.20
CA ASN A 932 -16.44 -11.90 18.42
C ASN A 932 -17.43 -12.70 19.28
N LEU A 933 -18.36 -13.42 18.64
CA LEU A 933 -19.31 -14.29 19.33
C LEU A 933 -18.60 -15.46 20.03
N ALA A 934 -17.57 -16.04 19.40
CA ALA A 934 -16.75 -17.09 20.00
C ALA A 934 -15.98 -16.60 21.24
N ILE A 935 -15.56 -15.33 21.27
CA ILE A 935 -14.86 -14.69 22.40
C ILE A 935 -15.84 -14.23 23.51
N ARG A 936 -17.15 -14.53 23.38
CA ARG A 936 -18.22 -14.11 24.30
C ARG A 936 -18.30 -12.59 24.48
N TRP A 937 -17.98 -11.85 23.42
CA TRP A 937 -18.13 -10.40 23.40
C TRP A 937 -19.49 -10.03 22.81
N GLU A 938 -20.42 -9.64 23.68
CA GLU A 938 -21.86 -9.56 23.37
C GLU A 938 -22.32 -8.21 22.82
N THR A 939 -21.44 -7.22 22.59
CA THR A 939 -21.92 -5.90 22.15
C THR A 939 -22.44 -5.94 20.71
N PRO A 940 -23.73 -5.65 20.46
CA PRO A 940 -24.26 -5.55 19.10
C PRO A 940 -23.56 -4.43 18.32
N PHE A 941 -23.24 -4.68 17.05
CA PHE A 941 -22.57 -3.72 16.17
C PHE A 941 -23.54 -2.62 15.74
N ASN A 942 -23.59 -1.49 16.47
CA ASN A 942 -24.54 -0.39 16.25
C ASN A 942 -24.67 0.10 14.79
N SER A 943 -23.59 0.12 14.00
CA SER A 943 -23.60 0.54 12.59
C SER A 943 -24.15 -0.50 11.61
N HIS A 944 -24.28 -1.76 12.03
CA HIS A 944 -24.67 -2.90 11.19
C HIS A 944 -26.08 -3.44 11.50
N HIS A 945 -26.81 -2.77 12.40
CA HIS A 945 -28.24 -3.00 12.68
C HIS A 945 -29.15 -2.10 11.84
N ASN A 946 -28.72 -1.77 10.61
CA ASN A 946 -29.53 -1.02 9.67
C ASN A 946 -30.45 -1.98 8.89
N PHE A 947 -31.68 -2.18 9.37
CA PHE A 947 -32.64 -3.06 8.70
C PHE A 947 -32.99 -2.58 7.27
N LEU A 948 -32.93 -1.27 6.99
CA LEU A 948 -33.16 -0.71 5.65
C LEU A 948 -32.09 -1.16 4.65
N ALA A 949 -30.91 -1.56 5.12
CA ALA A 949 -29.86 -2.11 4.28
C ALA A 949 -30.19 -3.52 3.74
N VAL A 950 -31.16 -4.24 4.34
CA VAL A 950 -31.48 -5.63 3.96
C VAL A 950 -32.96 -5.84 3.62
N LEU A 951 -33.88 -5.07 4.19
CA LEU A 951 -35.31 -5.22 3.97
C LEU A 951 -35.71 -5.25 2.48
N PRO A 952 -35.22 -4.34 1.61
CA PRO A 952 -35.54 -4.40 0.18
C PRO A 952 -35.10 -5.70 -0.51
N LEU A 953 -33.97 -6.27 -0.09
CA LEU A 953 -33.46 -7.55 -0.60
C LEU A 953 -34.29 -8.73 -0.09
N LEU A 954 -34.71 -8.71 1.19
CA LEU A 954 -35.61 -9.71 1.76
C LEU A 954 -36.94 -9.73 0.99
N LEU A 955 -37.54 -8.56 0.75
CA LEU A 955 -38.79 -8.42 -0.01
C LEU A 955 -38.64 -8.93 -1.45
N LEU A 956 -37.53 -8.59 -2.12
CA LEU A 956 -37.26 -9.07 -3.48
C LEU A 956 -37.10 -10.60 -3.52
N VAL A 957 -36.28 -11.18 -2.65
CA VAL A 957 -35.99 -12.63 -2.68
C VAL A 957 -37.20 -13.45 -2.25
N THR A 958 -38.02 -12.94 -1.33
CA THR A 958 -39.28 -13.60 -0.97
C THR A 958 -40.26 -13.57 -2.14
N SER A 959 -40.39 -12.43 -2.84
CA SER A 959 -41.15 -12.33 -4.10
C SER A 959 -40.64 -13.33 -5.15
N ASN A 960 -39.31 -13.42 -5.34
CA ASN A 960 -38.69 -14.35 -6.28
C ASN A 960 -38.96 -15.83 -5.92
N SER A 961 -38.88 -16.18 -4.63
CA SER A 961 -39.19 -17.52 -4.14
C SER A 961 -40.67 -17.88 -4.27
N GLY A 962 -41.54 -16.86 -4.29
CA GLY A 962 -42.95 -16.95 -4.67
C GLY A 962 -43.20 -17.03 -6.18
N LEU A 963 -42.14 -17.15 -6.99
CA LEU A 963 -42.17 -17.25 -8.45
C LEU A 963 -42.67 -15.99 -9.17
N ASN A 964 -42.52 -14.82 -8.54
CA ASN A 964 -42.85 -13.53 -9.15
C ASN A 964 -41.63 -12.91 -9.84
N MET A 965 -41.88 -12.14 -10.90
CA MET A 965 -40.88 -11.30 -11.56
C MET A 965 -41.48 -9.95 -11.97
N PRO A 966 -40.66 -8.90 -12.17
CA PRO A 966 -41.14 -7.60 -12.67
C PRO A 966 -41.92 -7.75 -13.98
N ARG A 967 -42.98 -6.97 -14.14
CA ARG A 967 -43.81 -6.99 -15.36
C ARG A 967 -43.05 -6.40 -16.56
N SER A 968 -43.46 -6.81 -17.76
CA SER A 968 -42.97 -6.21 -19.00
C SER A 968 -43.70 -4.90 -19.26
N TYR A 969 -43.02 -3.77 -19.07
CA TYR A 969 -43.60 -2.44 -19.23
C TYR A 969 -43.45 -1.91 -20.67
N SER A 970 -44.12 -2.55 -21.64
CA SER A 970 -44.13 -2.03 -23.02
C SER A 970 -44.89 -0.70 -23.14
N ASN A 971 -45.91 -0.51 -22.29
CA ASN A 971 -46.80 0.65 -22.33
C ASN A 971 -46.37 1.75 -21.34
N GLU A 972 -45.95 1.39 -20.13
CA GLU A 972 -45.42 2.32 -19.11
C GLU A 972 -43.93 2.60 -19.32
N LYS A 973 -43.62 3.42 -20.34
CA LYS A 973 -42.25 3.71 -20.76
C LYS A 973 -41.37 4.31 -19.65
N TYR A 974 -41.95 4.90 -18.60
CA TYR A 974 -41.19 5.53 -17.52
C TYR A 974 -40.57 4.50 -16.57
N VAL A 975 -41.37 3.56 -16.06
CA VAL A 975 -40.93 2.50 -15.12
C VAL A 975 -39.80 1.67 -15.73
N GLY A 976 -40.00 1.22 -16.98
CA GLY A 976 -38.99 0.46 -17.70
C GLY A 976 -37.68 1.22 -17.95
N LYS A 977 -37.74 2.53 -18.20
CA LYS A 977 -36.55 3.38 -18.36
C LYS A 977 -35.80 3.58 -17.05
N VAL A 978 -36.51 3.79 -15.94
CA VAL A 978 -35.89 3.92 -14.61
C VAL A 978 -35.11 2.65 -14.27
N THR A 979 -35.69 1.45 -14.44
CA THR A 979 -34.99 0.18 -14.20
C THR A 979 -33.69 0.07 -15.00
N ILE A 980 -33.73 0.39 -16.30
CA ILE A 980 -32.54 0.35 -17.17
C ILE A 980 -31.50 1.38 -16.71
N PHE A 981 -31.93 2.61 -16.42
CA PHE A 981 -31.05 3.68 -15.96
C PHE A 981 -30.36 3.32 -14.64
N SER A 982 -31.06 2.76 -13.67
CA SER A 982 -30.47 2.39 -12.38
C SER A 982 -29.37 1.33 -12.52
N PHE A 983 -29.54 0.34 -13.40
CA PHE A 983 -28.48 -0.64 -13.68
C PHE A 983 -27.31 -0.06 -14.49
N ILE A 984 -27.57 0.88 -15.40
CA ILE A 984 -26.50 1.62 -16.09
C ILE A 984 -25.71 2.46 -15.08
N TYR A 985 -26.40 3.13 -14.16
CA TYR A 985 -25.78 3.92 -13.11
C TYR A 985 -24.91 3.05 -12.20
N LEU A 986 -25.42 1.89 -11.74
CA LEU A 986 -24.61 0.93 -10.97
C LEU A 986 -23.38 0.47 -11.75
N SER A 987 -23.50 0.23 -13.06
CA SER A 987 -22.37 -0.14 -13.92
C SER A 987 -21.32 0.97 -14.01
N LEU A 988 -21.75 2.22 -14.22
CA LEU A 988 -20.87 3.38 -14.29
C LEU A 988 -20.19 3.66 -12.95
N TYR A 989 -20.94 3.60 -11.85
CA TYR A 989 -20.41 3.79 -10.51
C TYR A 989 -19.35 2.72 -10.18
N SER A 990 -19.63 1.46 -10.50
CA SER A 990 -18.69 0.36 -10.31
C SER A 990 -17.39 0.53 -11.10
N ILE A 991 -17.45 1.05 -12.34
CA ILE A 991 -16.24 1.32 -13.12
C ILE A 991 -15.45 2.50 -12.55
N ILE A 992 -16.11 3.60 -12.20
CA ILE A 992 -15.43 4.87 -11.85
C ILE A 992 -15.00 4.90 -10.38
N PHE A 993 -15.87 4.50 -9.47
CA PHE A 993 -15.63 4.60 -8.01
C PHE A 993 -15.44 3.23 -7.37
N GLY A 994 -15.95 2.17 -8.00
CA GLY A 994 -16.12 0.88 -7.35
C GLY A 994 -14.84 0.16 -6.92
N ILE A 995 -13.64 0.49 -7.44
CA ILE A 995 -12.38 -0.11 -6.95
C ILE A 995 -12.05 0.37 -5.53
N ARG A 996 -12.35 1.64 -5.22
CA ARG A 996 -12.09 2.24 -3.91
C ARG A 996 -13.34 2.25 -3.01
N ASN A 997 -14.53 2.35 -3.57
CA ASN A 997 -15.80 2.42 -2.82
C ASN A 997 -16.64 1.15 -3.02
N ILE A 998 -16.05 -0.03 -2.76
CA ILE A 998 -16.71 -1.32 -2.98
C ILE A 998 -17.97 -1.46 -2.12
N TYR A 999 -17.93 -1.05 -0.85
CA TYR A 999 -19.09 -1.15 0.06
C TYR A 999 -20.36 -0.46 -0.48
N TRP A 1000 -20.22 0.64 -1.24
CA TRP A 1000 -21.36 1.40 -1.76
C TRP A 1000 -22.09 0.67 -2.90
N LEU A 1001 -21.41 -0.25 -3.61
CA LEU A 1001 -22.03 -1.09 -4.64
C LEU A 1001 -23.19 -1.90 -4.10
N TYR A 1002 -23.07 -2.38 -2.86
CA TYR A 1002 -24.14 -3.08 -2.17
C TYR A 1002 -25.34 -2.17 -1.93
N HIS A 1003 -25.14 -0.97 -1.37
CA HIS A 1003 -26.24 -0.04 -1.07
C HIS A 1003 -26.99 0.43 -2.33
N LEU A 1004 -26.27 0.64 -3.43
CA LEU A 1004 -26.89 0.90 -4.73
C LEU A 1004 -27.76 -0.29 -5.18
N PHE A 1005 -27.26 -1.52 -5.03
CA PHE A 1005 -28.03 -2.71 -5.39
C PHE A 1005 -29.24 -2.95 -4.46
N VAL A 1006 -29.14 -2.63 -3.18
CA VAL A 1006 -30.28 -2.64 -2.23
C VAL A 1006 -31.38 -1.70 -2.72
N THR A 1007 -31.03 -0.48 -3.11
CA THR A 1007 -31.97 0.52 -3.64
C THR A 1007 -32.64 0.01 -4.92
N ILE A 1008 -31.86 -0.56 -5.84
CA ILE A 1008 -32.37 -1.19 -7.07
C ILE A 1008 -33.30 -2.37 -6.74
N SER A 1009 -32.98 -3.15 -5.71
CA SER A 1009 -33.78 -4.30 -5.30
C SER A 1009 -35.15 -3.88 -4.74
N GLY A 1010 -35.19 -2.79 -3.99
CA GLY A 1010 -36.45 -2.17 -3.55
C GLY A 1010 -37.30 -1.71 -4.73
N TRP A 1011 -36.66 -1.07 -5.72
CA TRP A 1011 -37.34 -0.70 -6.97
C TRP A 1011 -37.85 -1.92 -7.74
N LEU A 1012 -37.05 -2.97 -7.90
CA LEU A 1012 -37.47 -4.21 -8.56
C LEU A 1012 -38.66 -4.86 -7.85
N TYR A 1013 -38.65 -4.90 -6.52
CA TYR A 1013 -39.78 -5.39 -5.74
C TYR A 1013 -41.03 -4.52 -5.94
N PHE A 1014 -40.89 -3.19 -5.92
CA PHE A 1014 -42.01 -2.30 -6.22
C PHE A 1014 -42.64 -2.61 -7.58
N THR A 1015 -41.82 -2.88 -8.60
CA THR A 1015 -42.32 -3.25 -9.94
C THR A 1015 -42.94 -4.66 -10.04
N THR A 1016 -42.88 -5.48 -8.98
CA THR A 1016 -43.64 -6.75 -8.92
C THR A 1016 -45.01 -6.59 -8.26
N LEU A 1017 -45.23 -5.52 -7.50
CA LEU A 1017 -46.51 -5.24 -6.86
C LEU A 1017 -47.53 -4.78 -7.92
N ASN A 1018 -48.74 -5.31 -7.86
CA ASN A 1018 -49.87 -4.91 -8.72
C ASN A 1018 -50.42 -3.54 -8.28
N ILE A 1019 -49.60 -2.50 -8.29
CA ILE A 1019 -50.09 -1.14 -8.08
C ILE A 1019 -50.34 -0.57 -9.47
N SER A 1020 -51.59 -0.62 -9.92
CA SER A 1020 -52.02 0.26 -11.01
C SER A 1020 -51.82 1.68 -10.50
N LEU A 1021 -50.79 2.36 -10.98
CA LEU A 1021 -50.77 3.81 -10.95
C LEU A 1021 -51.94 4.24 -11.83
N HIS A 1022 -53.08 4.51 -11.19
CA HIS A 1022 -54.13 5.28 -11.83
C HIS A 1022 -53.51 6.64 -12.12
N ASP A 1023 -53.27 6.92 -13.40
CA ASP A 1023 -53.07 8.27 -13.90
C ASP A 1023 -54.38 9.02 -13.65
N ASP A 1024 -54.42 9.83 -12.58
CA ASP A 1024 -55.25 11.03 -12.50
C ASP A 1024 -54.39 12.25 -12.85
#